data_AF-A0A317IS60-F1
#
_entry.id   AF-A0A317IS60-F1
#
_cell.length_a   1.000
_cell.length_b   1.000
_cell.length_c   1.000
_cell.angle_alpha   90.00
_cell.angle_beta   90.00
_cell.angle_gamma   90.00
#
_symmetry.space_group_name_H-M   'P 1'
#
loop_
_entity.id
_entity.type
_entity.pdbx_description
1 polymer ?
#
loop_
_entity_poly.entity_id
_entity_poly.type
_entity_poly.pdbx_seq_one_letter_code
_entity_poly.pdbx_strand_id
1 'polypeptide(L)'
;MFDCKNLIHPFQHDPGTSQAQRTMEELLSGPAKIDGRSLADLLDYFVQISSDINFYDANLSVKDWRPFFQGSLPFLLSSIIKFDADSVNDKFDFYNAAFTKSPTNSGIQLSIYFIFYNSVYKINNWYSKVKGSGLPIESQLQKLIKDKLQQPLKNFICLTNAAVKWFCVRKLDFTIFSKEEAWGLDLTDLFCTDEGFLTVGHSKRKQLLAIQFDLVNAFSSFIEGIRLLPDFSENCIQQSLIPLKASLQKKHTPHLALIFVFLDLFQKLQDDLNGFTKKHLDFFYKDVLQLKARAAVPDKANIIFELQNQVKKYLVKKGITVKAGKDNNKAEILFGLDEEIVVNRAQVTDTRTLFLNNLTVQVSEFLEGVYMAPVATMADGIDKPFKDDQPQNFPTVGAKYSKYIKPGTAFYKPYPNARMGFILASPVLLMHEGKRSVTITLVCQIDETLCPELSDPDNKPNIYEPSLLFNKVKYLIKKYYIIVNGDLINTAAAKGIQQTTIDKLWALLLEEDQPDCCGNDPIHKYKYEESFTWGEWWTQFRSTVDAAEIPIIDEIFPKINVFKLSFSGEKGWVSPSKIERIRFTTLSTENKFAIKIKAILKPDKDPVSFFDKKVLNEDYNTTQPVVKIEINDHIKIKKGFDLNGSVCCMENKVDPAKYPLSYYHFFRYLRILDTFMPDGVTPLDTGITVRVCGFKNFIVQNDESVQDVNAPIYPFGTRPNVPDFDVVNPNPAPANLVGPSFYIGSQEILGKKWDSIFINIDWKAKPSNFRDYYKAYAIMGGAFGLDDTLFQINLSVLENGKWIPEDPHLVAPVVTIPNGVTGGNNRQLFEKDPGATFCVPDHMYYQTIQIRNSFFTLDQGFTLKNEKVTRLDVSSKFGFLRI
;
A
#
# COMPACT_ATOMS: atom_id res chain seq x y z
N MET A 1 53.39 40.18 25.11
CA MET A 1 53.30 38.96 24.29
C MET A 1 51.84 38.53 24.36
N PHE A 2 51.08 38.80 23.29
CA PHE A 2 49.64 38.53 23.25
C PHE A 2 49.40 37.02 23.13
N ASP A 3 48.42 36.50 23.86
CA ASP A 3 48.06 35.09 23.89
C ASP A 3 47.42 34.66 22.56
N CYS A 4 48.24 34.13 21.65
CA CYS A 4 47.81 33.66 20.34
C CYS A 4 46.95 32.38 20.39
N LYS A 5 46.78 31.71 21.55
CA LYS A 5 45.98 30.48 21.64
C LYS A 5 44.49 30.72 21.79
N ASN A 6 44.09 31.92 22.21
CA ASN A 6 42.69 32.30 22.42
C ASN A 6 42.15 33.28 21.37
N LEU A 7 42.93 33.56 20.32
CA LEU A 7 42.44 34.29 19.14
C LEU A 7 41.70 33.31 18.22
N ILE A 8 40.41 33.10 18.49
CA ILE A 8 39.51 32.47 17.54
C ILE A 8 39.45 33.39 16.31
N HIS A 9 39.72 32.83 15.14
CA HIS A 9 39.62 33.56 13.89
C HIS A 9 38.21 34.16 13.80
N PRO A 10 38.01 35.46 13.51
CA PRO A 10 36.71 36.11 13.58
C PRO A 10 35.64 35.53 12.63
N PHE A 11 36.04 34.60 11.75
CA PHE A 11 35.16 33.83 10.86
C PHE A 11 34.94 32.36 11.29
N GLN A 12 35.44 31.93 12.45
CA GLN A 12 35.27 30.57 13.01
C GLN A 12 34.32 30.58 14.20
N HIS A 13 33.11 31.12 14.02
CA HIS A 13 32.02 30.83 14.94
C HIS A 13 31.13 29.76 14.29
N ASP A 14 31.11 28.59 14.95
CA ASP A 14 30.31 27.39 14.68
C ASP A 14 30.70 26.55 13.42
N PRO A 15 31.09 25.25 13.56
CA PRO A 15 31.30 24.34 12.43
C PRO A 15 29.95 23.87 11.82
N GLY A 16 29.09 24.83 11.45
CA GLY A 16 27.85 24.54 10.75
C GLY A 16 28.12 23.73 9.47
N THR A 17 27.45 22.60 9.32
CA THR A 17 27.63 21.68 8.18
C THR A 17 26.99 22.22 6.89
N SER A 18 26.22 23.31 6.97
CA SER A 18 25.63 24.03 5.84
C SER A 18 26.03 25.51 5.81
N GLN A 19 25.85 26.18 4.66
CA GLN A 19 26.12 27.61 4.52
C GLN A 19 25.13 28.47 5.32
N ALA A 20 23.86 28.05 5.40
CA ALA A 20 22.82 28.76 6.14
C ALA A 20 23.13 28.82 7.64
N GLN A 21 23.66 27.73 8.21
CA GLN A 21 24.06 27.64 9.63
C GLN A 21 25.31 28.46 9.98
N ARG A 22 26.05 28.97 8.99
CA ARG A 22 27.20 29.85 9.19
C ARG A 22 26.84 31.34 9.07
N THR A 23 25.56 31.65 8.90
CA THR A 23 25.08 33.04 8.83
C THR A 23 24.84 33.53 10.25
N MET A 24 25.59 34.52 10.71
CA MET A 24 25.39 35.11 12.04
C MET A 24 24.13 35.97 12.01
N GLU A 25 23.12 35.60 12.80
CA GLU A 25 21.91 36.41 12.95
C GLU A 25 22.24 37.81 13.50
N GLU A 26 23.32 37.98 14.26
CA GLU A 26 23.78 39.28 14.75
C GLU A 26 24.34 40.19 13.65
N LEU A 27 24.70 39.63 12.49
CA LEU A 27 25.05 40.39 11.28
C LEU A 27 23.83 40.67 10.39
N LEU A 28 22.70 40.00 10.64
CA LEU A 28 21.46 40.10 9.86
C LEU A 28 20.37 40.91 10.57
N SER A 29 20.22 40.71 11.88
CA SER A 29 19.40 41.51 12.79
C SER A 29 20.08 42.85 12.95
N GLY A 30 19.33 43.93 12.71
CA GLY A 30 19.88 45.29 12.67
C GLY A 30 20.74 45.57 13.92
N PRO A 31 21.84 46.32 13.77
CA PRO A 31 22.81 46.52 14.84
C PRO A 31 22.19 47.09 16.10
N ALA A 32 22.82 46.85 17.25
CA ALA A 32 22.54 47.61 18.47
C ALA A 32 22.55 49.10 18.14
N LYS A 33 21.40 49.75 18.30
CA LYS A 33 21.23 51.17 18.00
C LYS A 33 22.11 51.98 18.94
N ILE A 34 22.98 52.81 18.39
CA ILE A 34 23.82 53.75 19.17
C ILE A 34 22.90 54.74 19.92
N ASP A 35 21.81 55.16 19.28
CA ASP A 35 20.70 55.86 19.94
C ASP A 35 19.39 55.12 19.66
N GLY A 36 18.92 54.40 20.67
CA GLY A 36 17.72 53.56 20.63
C GLY A 36 16.46 54.23 21.15
N ARG A 37 16.50 55.52 21.51
CA ARG A 37 15.33 56.24 22.05
C ARG A 37 14.22 56.28 21.01
N SER A 38 13.01 55.87 21.41
CA SER A 38 11.83 56.02 20.57
C SER A 38 11.34 57.46 20.54
N LEU A 39 10.41 57.74 19.65
CA LEU A 39 9.77 59.06 19.59
C LEU A 39 9.01 59.39 20.89
N ALA A 40 8.46 58.38 21.56
CA ALA A 40 7.84 58.53 22.88
C ALA A 40 8.88 58.86 23.96
N ASP A 41 10.08 58.27 23.93
CA ASP A 41 11.17 58.63 24.85
C ASP A 41 11.53 60.12 24.71
N LEU A 42 11.65 60.59 23.47
CA LEU A 42 12.02 61.97 23.19
C LEU A 42 10.91 62.96 23.60
N LEU A 43 9.64 62.64 23.34
CA LEU A 43 8.50 63.47 23.74
C LEU A 43 8.34 63.53 25.26
N ASP A 44 8.47 62.39 25.96
CA ASP A 44 8.39 62.35 27.41
C ASP A 44 9.54 63.11 28.07
N TYR A 45 10.75 63.03 27.50
CA TYR A 45 11.91 63.80 27.96
C TYR A 45 11.63 65.31 28.00
N PHE A 46 10.95 65.87 26.99
CA PHE A 46 10.53 67.28 27.01
C PHE A 46 9.53 67.61 28.12
N VAL A 47 8.64 66.68 28.47
CA VAL A 47 7.70 66.87 29.58
C VAL A 47 8.44 66.81 30.92
N GLN A 48 9.34 65.85 31.09
CA GLN A 48 10.14 65.70 32.31
C GLN A 48 11.00 66.93 32.57
N ILE A 49 11.76 67.40 31.57
CA ILE A 49 12.62 68.58 31.77
C ILE A 49 11.80 69.85 32.06
N SER A 50 10.55 69.93 31.56
CA SER A 50 9.70 71.09 31.77
C SER A 50 9.21 71.26 33.21
N SER A 51 9.21 70.20 34.04
CA SER A 51 8.91 70.33 35.47
C SER A 51 10.01 71.05 36.24
N ASP A 52 11.24 71.04 35.72
CA ASP A 52 12.40 71.65 36.37
C ASP A 52 12.55 73.13 35.97
N ILE A 53 11.79 73.58 34.97
CA ILE A 53 11.77 74.96 34.50
C ILE A 53 10.58 75.67 35.17
N ASN A 54 10.89 76.58 36.09
CA ASN A 54 9.88 77.36 36.81
C ASN A 54 9.62 78.73 36.15
N PHE A 55 8.41 79.25 36.29
CA PHE A 55 8.01 80.63 35.95
C PHE A 55 7.02 81.18 36.99
N TYR A 56 6.87 82.51 37.03
CA TYR A 56 5.87 83.17 37.87
C TYR A 56 4.60 83.45 37.06
N ASP A 57 3.44 83.00 37.53
CA ASP A 57 2.15 83.34 36.92
C ASP A 57 1.73 84.80 37.22
N ALA A 58 0.60 85.24 36.67
CA ALA A 58 0.07 86.59 36.87
C ALA A 58 -0.21 86.94 38.35
N ASN A 59 -0.31 85.94 39.22
CA ASN A 59 -0.50 86.09 40.67
C ASN A 59 0.82 85.91 41.45
N LEU A 60 1.98 85.93 40.76
CA LEU A 60 3.31 85.68 41.33
C LEU A 60 3.46 84.31 42.01
N SER A 61 2.59 83.35 41.67
CA SER A 61 2.75 81.97 42.13
C SER A 61 3.76 81.25 41.24
N VAL A 62 4.66 80.49 41.86
CA VAL A 62 5.60 79.63 41.13
C VAL A 62 4.82 78.52 40.44
N LYS A 63 4.97 78.43 39.12
CA LYS A 63 4.43 77.40 38.23
C LYS A 63 5.56 76.79 37.41
N ASP A 64 5.32 75.64 36.80
CA ASP A 64 6.24 74.96 35.88
C ASP A 64 5.66 74.88 34.46
N TRP A 65 6.50 74.54 33.48
CA TRP A 65 6.11 74.53 32.07
C TRP A 65 5.35 73.26 31.62
N ARG A 66 4.99 72.32 32.50
CA ARG A 66 4.20 71.13 32.07
C ARG A 66 2.87 71.48 31.37
N PRO A 67 2.14 72.54 31.75
CA PRO A 67 0.94 72.97 31.03
C PRO A 67 1.19 73.31 29.55
N PHE A 68 2.43 73.62 29.16
CA PHE A 68 2.81 73.90 27.77
C PHE A 68 2.49 72.73 26.82
N PHE A 69 2.63 71.49 27.30
CA PHE A 69 2.37 70.28 26.51
C PHE A 69 0.94 69.75 26.68
N GLN A 70 0.16 70.31 27.60
CA GLN A 70 -1.20 69.87 27.86
C GLN A 70 -2.09 70.17 26.65
N GLY A 71 -2.88 69.17 26.25
CA GLY A 71 -3.78 69.27 25.09
C GLY A 71 -3.13 68.89 23.75
N SER A 72 -1.83 68.59 23.73
CA SER A 72 -1.16 68.05 22.55
C SER A 72 -1.30 66.53 22.46
N LEU A 73 -1.80 66.02 21.34
CA LEU A 73 -2.03 64.59 21.12
C LEU A 73 -0.73 63.75 21.17
N PRO A 74 0.39 64.13 20.52
CA PRO A 74 1.65 63.37 20.64
C PRO A 74 2.13 63.20 22.09
N PHE A 75 2.07 64.27 22.90
CA PHE A 75 2.47 64.22 24.30
C PHE A 75 1.48 63.43 25.16
N LEU A 76 0.19 63.46 24.82
CA LEU A 76 -0.82 62.60 25.45
C LEU A 76 -0.52 61.12 25.19
N LEU A 77 -0.26 60.73 23.94
CA LEU A 77 0.09 59.35 23.59
C LEU A 77 1.40 58.93 24.26
N SER A 78 2.40 59.80 24.27
CA SER A 78 3.64 59.59 25.02
C SER A 78 3.37 59.31 26.50
N SER A 79 2.45 60.06 27.12
CA SER A 79 2.08 59.85 28.53
C SER A 79 1.35 58.54 28.80
N ILE A 80 0.69 57.95 27.80
CA ILE A 80 0.08 56.62 27.88
C ILE A 80 1.17 55.56 27.76
N ILE A 81 2.09 55.72 26.80
CA ILE A 81 3.20 54.80 26.56
C ILE A 81 4.14 54.73 27.77
N LYS A 82 4.40 55.89 28.40
CA LYS A 82 5.27 56.02 29.58
C LYS A 82 4.55 55.84 30.92
N PHE A 83 3.27 55.46 30.91
CA PHE A 83 2.57 55.18 32.14
C PHE A 83 3.05 53.86 32.75
N ASP A 84 3.75 53.96 33.87
CA ASP A 84 4.27 52.81 34.61
C ASP A 84 3.15 52.11 35.40
N ALA A 85 2.43 51.24 34.69
CA ALA A 85 1.33 50.46 35.26
C ALA A 85 1.82 49.50 36.36
N ASP A 86 3.04 48.99 36.24
CA ASP A 86 3.62 48.06 37.20
C ASP A 86 3.97 48.75 38.52
N SER A 87 4.60 49.94 38.48
CA SER A 87 4.82 50.74 39.69
C SER A 87 3.51 51.14 40.39
N VAL A 88 2.44 51.39 39.62
CA VAL A 88 1.11 51.68 40.18
C VAL A 88 0.51 50.43 40.82
N ASN A 89 0.67 49.25 40.19
CA ASN A 89 0.23 47.97 40.73
C ASN A 89 0.99 47.62 42.02
N ASP A 90 2.32 47.73 42.03
CA ASP A 90 3.17 47.44 43.19
C ASP A 90 2.81 48.33 44.39
N LYS A 91 2.53 49.62 44.16
CA LYS A 91 2.07 50.55 45.20
C LYS A 91 0.70 50.13 45.76
N PHE A 92 -0.22 49.68 44.91
CA PHE A 92 -1.51 49.21 45.38
C PHE A 92 -1.41 47.90 46.15
N ASP A 93 -0.56 46.97 45.70
CA ASP A 93 -0.29 45.72 46.40
C ASP A 93 0.33 45.97 47.77
N PHE A 94 1.21 46.96 47.89
CA PHE A 94 1.72 47.43 49.18
C PHE A 94 0.59 47.93 50.09
N TYR A 95 -0.32 48.77 49.58
CA TYR A 95 -1.48 49.23 50.36
C TYR A 95 -2.44 48.10 50.74
N ASN A 96 -2.66 47.15 49.84
CA ASN A 96 -3.50 45.98 50.07
C ASN A 96 -2.90 45.08 51.16
N ALA A 97 -1.60 44.80 51.10
CA ALA A 97 -0.90 44.01 52.12
C ALA A 97 -0.93 44.68 53.50
N ALA A 98 -0.79 46.01 53.56
CA ALA A 98 -0.96 46.78 54.79
C ALA A 98 -2.40 46.69 55.31
N PHE A 99 -3.39 46.77 54.42
CA PHE A 99 -4.81 46.65 54.75
C PHE A 99 -5.16 45.26 55.32
N THR A 100 -4.71 44.17 54.71
CA THR A 100 -5.03 42.80 55.17
C THR A 100 -4.57 42.56 56.62
N LYS A 101 -3.42 43.15 57.01
CA LYS A 101 -2.91 43.09 58.38
C LYS A 101 -3.84 43.83 59.35
N SER A 102 -4.23 45.07 59.02
CA SER A 102 -5.08 45.93 59.86
C SER A 102 -6.25 46.56 59.07
N PRO A 103 -7.37 45.83 58.88
CA PRO A 103 -8.52 46.32 58.13
C PRO A 103 -9.22 47.46 58.86
N THR A 104 -9.33 48.62 58.21
CA THR A 104 -9.97 49.82 58.76
C THR A 104 -10.81 50.53 57.70
N ASN A 105 -11.79 51.32 58.12
CA ASN A 105 -12.60 52.12 57.20
C ASN A 105 -11.74 53.13 56.40
N SER A 106 -10.72 53.72 57.03
CA SER A 106 -9.75 54.62 56.37
C SER A 106 -8.89 53.89 55.34
N GLY A 107 -8.60 52.59 55.56
CA GLY A 107 -7.91 51.76 54.59
C GLY A 107 -8.74 51.53 53.32
N ILE A 108 -10.05 51.25 53.45
CA ILE A 108 -10.97 51.15 52.30
C ILE A 108 -11.06 52.49 51.56
N GLN A 109 -11.12 53.61 52.30
CA GLN A 109 -11.10 54.93 51.71
C GLN A 109 -9.84 55.17 50.85
N LEU A 110 -8.67 54.76 51.35
CA LEU A 110 -7.41 54.87 50.62
C LEU A 110 -7.43 54.02 49.35
N SER A 111 -7.86 52.75 49.43
CA SER A 111 -8.01 51.86 48.27
C SER A 111 -8.92 52.48 47.21
N ILE A 112 -10.10 52.95 47.61
CA ILE A 112 -11.07 53.59 46.71
C ILE A 112 -10.49 54.84 46.03
N TYR A 113 -9.84 55.74 46.79
CA TYR A 113 -9.21 56.92 46.19
C TYR A 113 -8.07 56.55 45.25
N PHE A 114 -7.25 55.57 45.63
CA PHE A 114 -6.13 55.13 44.82
C PHE A 114 -6.60 54.57 43.47
N ILE A 115 -7.58 53.67 43.49
CA ILE A 115 -8.20 53.10 42.29
C ILE A 115 -8.82 54.23 41.44
N PHE A 116 -9.61 55.11 42.05
CA PHE A 116 -10.27 56.19 41.32
C PHE A 116 -9.27 57.08 40.57
N TYR A 117 -8.24 57.60 41.24
CA TYR A 117 -7.34 58.58 40.63
C TYR A 117 -6.24 57.98 39.75
N ASN A 118 -5.74 56.78 40.08
CA ASN A 118 -4.61 56.18 39.38
C ASN A 118 -5.00 55.20 38.27
N SER A 119 -6.28 54.85 38.14
CA SER A 119 -6.76 54.04 37.01
C SER A 119 -7.99 54.64 36.34
N VAL A 120 -9.15 54.64 37.00
CA VAL A 120 -10.44 55.00 36.37
C VAL A 120 -10.45 56.42 35.80
N TYR A 121 -10.05 57.40 36.61
CA TYR A 121 -9.98 58.81 36.20
C TYR A 121 -8.94 59.03 35.10
N LYS A 122 -7.79 58.32 35.17
CA LYS A 122 -6.74 58.37 34.14
C LYS A 122 -7.25 57.90 32.78
N ILE A 123 -7.88 56.73 32.74
CA ILE A 123 -8.46 56.15 31.51
C ILE A 123 -9.50 57.10 30.92
N ASN A 124 -10.39 57.65 31.76
CA ASN A 124 -11.40 58.60 31.31
C ASN A 124 -10.79 59.90 30.76
N ASN A 125 -9.74 60.43 31.41
CA ASN A 125 -9.03 61.63 30.97
C ASN A 125 -8.26 61.40 29.65
N TRP A 126 -7.69 60.21 29.45
CA TRP A 126 -7.08 59.84 28.18
C TRP A 126 -8.12 59.74 27.07
N TYR A 127 -9.23 59.03 27.32
CA TYR A 127 -10.31 58.89 26.35
C TYR A 127 -10.92 60.25 25.97
N SER A 128 -11.25 61.10 26.94
CA SER A 128 -11.86 62.41 26.67
C SER A 128 -10.97 63.35 25.85
N LYS A 129 -9.64 63.24 26.01
CA LYS A 129 -8.67 64.04 25.24
C LYS A 129 -8.35 63.46 23.86
N VAL A 130 -8.50 62.16 23.66
CA VAL A 130 -8.34 61.50 22.35
C VAL A 130 -9.62 61.62 21.51
N LYS A 131 -10.79 61.75 22.13
CA LYS A 131 -12.10 61.85 21.47
C LYS A 131 -12.12 62.95 20.40
N GLY A 132 -12.54 62.60 19.19
CA GLY A 132 -12.58 63.51 18.04
C GLY A 132 -11.23 63.75 17.36
N SER A 133 -10.16 63.06 17.78
CA SER A 133 -8.85 63.13 17.11
C SER A 133 -8.84 62.42 15.77
N GLY A 134 -9.68 61.38 15.59
CA GLY A 134 -9.68 60.53 14.40
C GLY A 134 -8.49 59.58 14.30
N LEU A 135 -7.73 59.40 15.39
CA LEU A 135 -6.66 58.41 15.49
C LEU A 135 -7.23 57.02 15.82
N PRO A 136 -6.60 55.92 15.35
CA PRO A 136 -7.08 54.56 15.64
C PRO A 136 -7.26 54.26 17.14
N ILE A 137 -6.40 54.82 18.00
CA ILE A 137 -6.47 54.66 19.45
C ILE A 137 -7.80 55.15 20.05
N GLU A 138 -8.50 56.11 19.44
CA GLU A 138 -9.84 56.53 19.86
C GLU A 138 -10.81 55.35 19.88
N SER A 139 -10.84 54.60 18.78
CA SER A 139 -11.70 53.42 18.65
C SER A 139 -11.25 52.27 19.55
N GLN A 140 -9.95 52.11 19.79
CA GLN A 140 -9.40 51.07 20.66
C GLN A 140 -9.72 51.35 22.13
N LEU A 141 -9.55 52.59 22.59
CA LEU A 141 -9.96 53.01 23.94
C LEU A 141 -11.47 52.88 24.12
N GLN A 142 -12.27 53.27 23.13
CA GLN A 142 -13.73 53.11 23.18
C GLN A 142 -14.13 51.63 23.32
N LYS A 143 -13.52 50.72 22.55
CA LYS A 143 -13.75 49.28 22.65
C LYS A 143 -13.27 48.72 23.99
N LEU A 144 -12.08 49.08 24.45
CA LEU A 144 -11.56 48.65 25.74
C LEU A 144 -12.52 49.05 26.87
N ILE A 145 -13.02 50.29 26.84
CA ILE A 145 -13.99 50.79 27.80
C ILE A 145 -15.28 49.97 27.74
N LYS A 146 -15.89 49.83 26.56
CA LYS A 146 -17.17 49.13 26.38
C LYS A 146 -17.08 47.63 26.70
N ASP A 147 -16.08 46.96 26.15
CA ASP A 147 -16.02 45.49 26.14
C ASP A 147 -15.40 44.93 27.43
N LYS A 148 -14.50 45.67 28.08
CA LYS A 148 -13.73 45.17 29.24
C LYS A 148 -13.88 45.96 30.54
N LEU A 149 -14.06 47.29 30.48
CA LEU A 149 -13.98 48.13 31.70
C LEU A 149 -15.33 48.65 32.20
N GLN A 150 -16.38 48.58 31.39
CA GLN A 150 -17.73 49.01 31.78
C GLN A 150 -18.23 48.26 33.01
N GLN A 151 -18.19 46.93 33.00
CA GLN A 151 -18.66 46.12 34.14
C GLN A 151 -17.78 46.31 35.39
N PRO A 152 -16.43 46.30 35.31
CA PRO A 152 -15.57 46.66 36.43
C PRO A 152 -15.86 48.05 37.01
N LEU A 153 -16.18 49.06 36.19
CA LEU A 153 -16.57 50.38 36.68
C LEU A 153 -17.89 50.36 37.44
N LYS A 154 -18.91 49.66 36.90
CA LYS A 154 -20.19 49.49 37.61
C LYS A 154 -19.97 48.82 38.96
N ASN A 155 -19.22 47.71 38.99
CA ASN A 155 -18.88 47.01 40.24
C ASN A 155 -18.16 47.94 41.23
N PHE A 156 -17.16 48.70 40.76
CA PHE A 156 -16.43 49.65 41.60
C PHE A 156 -17.32 50.76 42.18
N ILE A 157 -18.29 51.27 41.40
CA ILE A 157 -19.29 52.25 41.86
C ILE A 157 -20.17 51.62 42.95
N CYS A 158 -20.71 50.41 42.72
CA CYS A 158 -21.57 49.74 43.68
C CYS A 158 -20.84 49.42 45.00
N LEU A 159 -19.59 48.97 44.92
CA LEU A 159 -18.72 48.72 46.07
C LEU A 159 -18.40 50.02 46.83
N THR A 160 -18.14 51.11 46.11
CA THR A 160 -17.88 52.42 46.73
C THR A 160 -19.11 52.95 47.45
N ASN A 161 -20.29 52.89 46.83
CA ASN A 161 -21.55 53.33 47.45
C ASN A 161 -21.92 52.45 48.66
N ALA A 162 -21.67 51.14 48.59
CA ALA A 162 -21.81 50.24 49.73
C ALA A 162 -20.85 50.61 50.87
N ALA A 163 -19.59 50.94 50.55
CA ALA A 163 -18.61 51.40 51.53
C ALA A 163 -19.02 52.73 52.21
N VAL A 164 -19.63 53.65 51.44
CA VAL A 164 -20.20 54.90 51.97
C VAL A 164 -21.36 54.60 52.94
N LYS A 165 -22.29 53.74 52.53
CA LYS A 165 -23.50 53.39 53.31
C LYS A 165 -23.18 52.66 54.61
N TRP A 166 -22.28 51.68 54.56
CA TRP A 166 -22.06 50.73 55.67
C TRP A 166 -20.79 51.00 56.50
N PHE A 167 -19.82 51.74 55.96
CA PHE A 167 -18.53 52.01 56.63
C PHE A 167 -18.20 53.51 56.75
N CYS A 168 -19.14 54.40 56.45
CA CYS A 168 -18.97 55.86 56.55
C CYS A 168 -17.75 56.39 55.77
N VAL A 169 -17.43 55.76 54.64
CA VAL A 169 -16.42 56.25 53.70
C VAL A 169 -16.96 57.52 53.01
N ARG A 170 -16.08 58.45 52.64
CA ARG A 170 -16.45 59.67 51.91
C ARG A 170 -16.93 59.34 50.51
N LYS A 171 -18.03 59.97 50.10
CA LYS A 171 -18.62 59.82 48.77
C LYS A 171 -17.68 60.37 47.68
N LEU A 172 -17.58 59.62 46.58
CA LEU A 172 -16.93 60.05 45.35
C LEU A 172 -17.97 60.53 44.33
N ASP A 173 -17.55 61.45 43.45
CA ASP A 173 -18.37 61.91 42.34
C ASP A 173 -18.08 61.09 41.07
N PHE A 174 -19.03 60.24 40.68
CA PHE A 174 -18.96 59.43 39.47
C PHE A 174 -19.72 60.03 38.28
N THR A 175 -20.35 61.21 38.44
CA THR A 175 -21.15 61.85 37.38
C THR A 175 -20.31 62.27 36.17
N ILE A 176 -18.99 62.38 36.34
CA ILE A 176 -18.06 62.64 35.24
C ILE A 176 -18.02 61.51 34.21
N PHE A 177 -18.29 60.26 34.62
CA PHE A 177 -18.25 59.10 33.73
C PHE A 177 -19.58 58.91 32.98
N SER A 178 -20.71 59.30 33.57
CA SER A 178 -22.02 59.24 32.90
C SER A 178 -22.17 60.27 31.79
N LYS A 179 -21.31 61.29 31.75
CA LYS A 179 -21.25 62.26 30.63
C LYS A 179 -20.59 61.67 29.38
N GLU A 180 -19.86 60.57 29.50
CA GLU A 180 -19.17 59.92 28.41
C GLU A 180 -19.90 58.64 27.98
N GLU A 181 -20.51 58.68 26.79
CA GLU A 181 -21.32 57.59 26.24
C GLU A 181 -20.57 56.23 26.19
N ALA A 182 -19.24 56.26 26.10
CA ALA A 182 -18.43 55.04 26.06
C ALA A 182 -18.57 54.17 27.32
N TRP A 183 -18.76 54.77 28.50
CA TRP A 183 -18.94 54.02 29.74
C TRP A 183 -20.33 53.39 29.87
N GLY A 184 -21.31 53.83 29.07
CA GLY A 184 -22.68 53.29 29.06
C GLY A 184 -23.30 53.16 30.47
N LEU A 185 -23.11 54.19 31.31
CA LEU A 185 -23.69 54.26 32.64
C LEU A 185 -25.04 54.98 32.58
N ASP A 186 -26.05 54.42 33.22
CA ASP A 186 -27.33 55.11 33.46
C ASP A 186 -27.42 55.67 34.90
N LEU A 187 -28.53 56.34 35.21
CA LEU A 187 -28.76 56.89 36.55
C LEU A 187 -28.84 55.79 37.61
N THR A 188 -29.35 54.60 37.29
CA THR A 188 -29.49 53.50 38.25
C THR A 188 -28.14 52.89 38.61
N ASP A 189 -27.21 52.84 37.65
CA ASP A 189 -25.82 52.42 37.87
C ASP A 189 -25.09 53.35 38.85
N LEU A 190 -25.34 54.66 38.81
CA LEU A 190 -24.67 55.63 39.70
C LEU A 190 -25.08 55.49 41.18
N PHE A 191 -26.26 54.93 41.44
CA PHE A 191 -26.81 54.72 42.79
C PHE A 191 -26.82 53.25 43.22
N CYS A 192 -26.25 52.34 42.43
CA CYS A 192 -26.18 50.93 42.80
C CYS A 192 -25.38 50.74 44.09
N THR A 193 -25.67 49.66 44.81
CA THR A 193 -24.97 49.22 46.01
C THR A 193 -24.78 47.71 45.97
N ASP A 194 -23.55 47.24 46.17
CA ASP A 194 -23.24 45.81 46.29
C ASP A 194 -23.17 45.42 47.76
N GLU A 195 -24.12 44.59 48.21
CA GLU A 195 -24.22 44.13 49.60
C GLU A 195 -23.73 42.68 49.79
N GLY A 196 -23.07 42.09 48.78
CA GLY A 196 -22.57 40.71 48.82
C GLY A 196 -21.64 40.42 50.00
N PHE A 197 -20.85 41.41 50.45
CA PHE A 197 -19.97 41.31 51.61
C PHE A 197 -20.70 41.02 52.94
N LEU A 198 -22.01 41.31 53.04
CA LEU A 198 -22.81 41.01 54.24
C LEU A 198 -23.00 39.50 54.45
N THR A 199 -22.88 38.70 53.37
CA THR A 199 -23.05 37.23 53.42
C THR A 199 -21.88 36.49 54.06
N VAL A 200 -20.70 37.14 54.18
CA VAL A 200 -19.45 36.56 54.72
C VAL A 200 -19.45 36.54 56.27
N GLY A 201 -20.50 37.09 56.90
CA GLY A 201 -20.77 37.04 58.34
C GLY A 201 -20.86 38.42 59.01
N HIS A 202 -21.18 38.45 60.31
CA HIS A 202 -21.44 39.68 61.07
C HIS A 202 -20.18 40.41 61.59
N SER A 203 -18.98 39.85 61.40
CA SER A 203 -17.75 40.49 61.86
C SER A 203 -17.36 41.65 60.93
N LYS A 204 -17.28 42.87 61.46
CA LYS A 204 -16.82 44.07 60.74
C LYS A 204 -15.48 43.84 60.02
N ARG A 205 -14.56 43.07 60.62
CA ARG A 205 -13.27 42.73 60.00
C ARG A 205 -13.44 41.86 58.75
N LYS A 206 -14.30 40.83 58.80
CA LYS A 206 -14.56 39.95 57.65
C LYS A 206 -15.23 40.70 56.50
N GLN A 207 -16.19 41.56 56.84
CA GLN A 207 -16.88 42.41 55.87
C GLN A 207 -15.93 43.41 55.17
N LEU A 208 -15.02 44.04 55.94
CA LEU A 208 -13.98 44.93 55.38
C LEU A 208 -13.00 44.18 54.46
N LEU A 209 -12.62 42.95 54.80
CA LEU A 209 -11.76 42.12 53.95
C LEU A 209 -12.46 41.69 52.66
N ALA A 210 -13.76 41.38 52.72
CA ALA A 210 -14.55 41.03 51.55
C ALA A 210 -14.65 42.19 50.55
N ILE A 211 -15.01 43.39 51.01
CA ILE A 211 -15.02 44.58 50.13
C ILE A 211 -13.63 44.86 49.55
N GLN A 212 -12.56 44.74 50.35
CA GLN A 212 -11.21 44.95 49.86
C GLN A 212 -10.85 43.94 48.75
N PHE A 213 -11.24 42.67 48.89
CA PHE A 213 -11.01 41.66 47.86
C PHE A 213 -11.69 42.03 46.53
N ASP A 214 -12.95 42.48 46.59
CA ASP A 214 -13.69 42.89 45.39
C ASP A 214 -13.13 44.18 44.78
N LEU A 215 -12.64 45.11 45.60
CA LEU A 215 -11.91 46.30 45.14
C LEU A 215 -10.59 45.94 44.43
N VAL A 216 -9.86 44.93 44.93
CA VAL A 216 -8.63 44.44 44.29
C VAL A 216 -8.95 43.83 42.92
N ASN A 217 -10.02 43.03 42.82
CA ASN A 217 -10.46 42.45 41.54
C ASN A 217 -10.87 43.55 40.53
N ALA A 218 -11.58 44.58 40.99
CA ALA A 218 -11.92 45.72 40.15
C ALA A 218 -10.65 46.47 39.70
N PHE A 219 -9.71 46.72 40.60
CA PHE A 219 -8.43 47.38 40.27
C PHE A 219 -7.62 46.61 39.24
N SER A 220 -7.48 45.29 39.40
CA SER A 220 -6.74 44.43 38.49
C SER A 220 -7.28 44.53 37.05
N SER A 221 -8.61 44.57 36.90
CA SER A 221 -9.26 44.76 35.59
C SER A 221 -8.87 46.09 34.91
N PHE A 222 -8.77 47.18 35.68
CA PHE A 222 -8.34 48.47 35.14
C PHE A 222 -6.85 48.50 34.77
N ILE A 223 -5.98 47.91 35.60
CA ILE A 223 -4.54 47.84 35.31
C ILE A 223 -4.26 46.99 34.08
N GLU A 224 -4.89 45.82 33.95
CA GLU A 224 -4.80 45.00 32.74
C GLU A 224 -5.28 45.75 31.50
N GLY A 225 -6.36 46.54 31.63
CA GLY A 225 -6.80 47.42 30.54
C GLY A 225 -5.73 48.45 30.15
N ILE A 226 -5.07 49.07 31.13
CA ILE A 226 -4.01 50.06 30.88
C ILE A 226 -2.78 49.41 30.22
N ARG A 227 -2.39 48.20 30.64
CA ARG A 227 -1.25 47.45 30.07
C ARG A 227 -1.36 47.19 28.57
N LEU A 228 -2.58 47.21 28.02
CA LEU A 228 -2.81 47.04 26.57
C LEU A 228 -2.60 48.33 25.77
N LEU A 229 -2.60 49.51 26.39
CA LEU A 229 -2.62 50.80 25.69
C LEU A 229 -1.28 51.26 25.09
N PRO A 230 -0.09 50.95 25.66
CA PRO A 230 1.19 51.39 25.11
C PRO A 230 1.40 50.98 23.65
N ASP A 231 1.17 49.72 23.30
CA ASP A 231 1.39 49.21 21.93
C ASP A 231 0.47 49.89 20.91
N PHE A 232 -0.79 50.13 21.27
CA PHE A 232 -1.72 50.87 20.41
C PHE A 232 -1.30 52.32 20.24
N SER A 233 -0.76 52.92 21.31
CA SER A 233 -0.31 54.32 21.33
C SER A 233 0.96 54.52 20.50
N GLU A 234 1.93 53.61 20.58
CA GLU A 234 3.18 53.66 19.81
C GLU A 234 2.90 53.66 18.30
N ASN A 235 1.99 52.79 17.85
CA ASN A 235 1.57 52.73 16.44
C ASN A 235 0.83 54.00 15.95
N CYS A 236 0.31 54.82 16.87
CA CYS A 236 -0.40 56.05 16.54
C CYS A 236 0.47 57.31 16.68
N ILE A 237 1.64 57.22 17.33
CA ILE A 237 2.41 58.39 17.73
C ILE A 237 2.88 59.21 16.52
N GLN A 238 3.35 58.55 15.46
CA GLN A 238 3.77 59.22 14.23
C GLN A 238 2.60 59.89 13.51
N GLN A 239 1.43 59.24 13.46
CA GLN A 239 0.21 59.82 12.87
C GLN A 239 -0.33 60.99 13.69
N SER A 240 -0.01 61.07 14.98
CA SER A 240 -0.39 62.21 15.83
C SER A 240 0.46 63.47 15.59
N LEU A 241 1.69 63.30 15.09
CA LEU A 241 2.61 64.39 14.71
C LEU A 241 2.33 64.90 13.31
N ILE A 242 2.02 63.99 12.38
CA ILE A 242 1.69 64.32 10.98
C ILE A 242 0.36 63.63 10.64
N PRO A 243 -0.79 64.24 10.97
CA PRO A 243 -2.09 63.67 10.67
C PRO A 243 -2.29 63.47 9.16
N LEU A 244 -2.85 62.33 8.73
CA LEU A 244 -3.15 62.06 7.31
C LEU A 244 -4.23 63.01 6.74
N LYS A 245 -5.10 63.55 7.60
CA LYS A 245 -6.14 64.52 7.21
C LYS A 245 -5.56 65.93 7.15
N ALA A 246 -5.55 66.53 5.96
CA ALA A 246 -5.06 67.90 5.74
C ALA A 246 -5.72 68.97 6.64
N SER A 247 -6.98 68.76 7.05
CA SER A 247 -7.69 69.66 7.98
C SER A 247 -7.18 69.61 9.43
N LEU A 248 -6.46 68.54 9.81
CA LEU A 248 -5.86 68.37 11.13
C LEU A 248 -4.39 68.81 11.15
N GLN A 249 -3.69 68.76 10.01
CA GLN A 249 -2.30 69.23 9.88
C GLN A 249 -2.14 70.72 10.20
N LYS A 250 -3.17 71.55 9.94
CA LYS A 250 -3.16 73.00 10.23
C LYS A 250 -3.52 73.37 11.68
N LYS A 251 -3.70 72.38 12.58
CA LYS A 251 -4.17 72.62 13.96
C LYS A 251 -3.06 72.66 15.00
N HIS A 252 -1.81 72.32 14.66
CA HIS A 252 -0.71 72.46 15.62
C HIS A 252 -0.42 73.93 15.88
N THR A 253 -0.21 74.28 17.15
CA THR A 253 0.23 75.62 17.52
C THR A 253 1.66 75.85 17.04
N PRO A 254 2.05 77.07 16.63
CA PRO A 254 3.39 77.34 16.09
C PRO A 254 4.54 76.91 17.02
N HIS A 255 4.35 77.00 18.33
CA HIS A 255 5.34 76.60 19.32
C HIS A 255 5.55 75.07 19.38
N LEU A 256 4.48 74.26 19.23
CA LEU A 256 4.61 72.80 19.15
C LEU A 256 5.17 72.35 17.80
N ALA A 257 4.81 73.04 16.72
CA ALA A 257 5.33 72.76 15.38
C ALA A 257 6.87 72.85 15.35
N LEU A 258 7.47 73.83 16.04
CA LEU A 258 8.93 73.95 16.13
C LEU A 258 9.59 72.74 16.79
N ILE A 259 9.00 72.21 17.87
CA ILE A 259 9.49 71.01 18.55
C ILE A 259 9.37 69.78 17.64
N PHE A 260 8.27 69.65 16.91
CA PHE A 260 8.07 68.52 16.00
C PHE A 260 9.04 68.53 14.82
N VAL A 261 9.33 69.73 14.26
CA VAL A 261 10.36 69.88 13.23
C VAL A 261 11.74 69.52 13.77
N PHE A 262 12.06 69.91 15.01
CA PHE A 262 13.31 69.49 15.65
C PHE A 262 13.41 67.97 15.77
N LEU A 263 12.34 67.29 16.23
CA LEU A 263 12.30 65.83 16.34
C LEU A 263 12.47 65.13 14.97
N ASP A 264 11.85 65.66 13.91
CA ASP A 264 12.02 65.12 12.54
C ASP A 264 13.47 65.24 12.04
N LEU A 265 14.12 66.39 12.29
CA LEU A 265 15.53 66.57 11.94
C LEU A 265 16.45 65.68 12.78
N PHE A 266 16.13 65.52 14.08
CA PHE A 266 16.88 64.65 14.97
C PHE A 266 16.80 63.18 14.56
N GLN A 267 15.65 62.73 14.04
CA GLN A 267 15.49 61.36 13.54
C GLN A 267 16.49 61.03 12.42
N LYS A 268 16.75 61.98 11.51
CA LYS A 268 17.74 61.78 10.42
C LYS A 268 19.16 61.57 10.94
N LEU A 269 19.51 62.28 12.01
CA LEU A 269 20.79 62.09 12.70
C LEU A 269 20.83 60.74 13.41
N GLN A 270 19.74 60.35 14.08
CA GLN A 270 19.61 59.07 14.76
C GLN A 270 19.76 57.89 13.78
N ASP A 271 19.14 57.99 12.59
CA ASP A 271 19.23 56.98 11.54
C ASP A 271 20.66 56.82 10.99
N ASP A 272 21.36 57.94 10.76
CA ASP A 272 22.74 57.91 10.28
C ASP A 272 23.69 57.30 11.34
N LEU A 273 23.51 57.70 12.60
CA LEU A 273 24.25 57.17 13.74
C LEU A 273 24.04 55.66 13.88
N ASN A 274 22.79 55.19 13.79
CA ASN A 274 22.44 53.77 13.88
C ASN A 274 22.90 52.96 12.65
N GLY A 275 23.22 53.61 11.53
CA GLY A 275 23.82 52.97 10.36
C GLY A 275 25.35 52.77 10.44
N PHE A 276 26.02 53.36 11.43
CA PHE A 276 27.50 53.39 11.52
C PHE A 276 28.15 52.01 11.55
N THR A 277 27.60 51.08 12.33
CA THR A 277 28.12 49.71 12.50
C THR A 277 28.10 48.93 11.18
N LYS A 278 27.01 49.04 10.40
CA LYS A 278 26.95 48.44 9.05
C LYS A 278 28.00 49.04 8.13
N LYS A 279 28.14 50.37 8.10
CA LYS A 279 29.17 51.05 7.28
C LYS A 279 30.58 50.59 7.67
N HIS A 280 30.84 50.42 8.97
CA HIS A 280 32.12 49.92 9.46
C HIS A 280 32.39 48.46 9.05
N LEU A 281 31.39 47.58 9.15
CA LEU A 281 31.49 46.19 8.69
C LEU A 281 31.70 46.09 7.18
N ASP A 282 30.93 46.87 6.40
CA ASP A 282 31.10 46.95 4.95
C ASP A 282 32.52 47.40 4.59
N PHE A 283 33.02 48.45 5.24
CA PHE A 283 34.41 48.92 5.06
C PHE A 283 35.44 47.83 5.42
N PHE A 284 35.27 47.18 6.58
CA PHE A 284 36.22 46.15 7.02
C PHE A 284 36.24 44.95 6.06
N TYR A 285 35.08 44.43 5.66
CA TYR A 285 35.03 43.24 4.81
C TYR A 285 35.34 43.53 3.34
N LYS A 286 34.87 44.65 2.78
CA LYS A 286 35.01 44.95 1.35
C LYS A 286 36.26 45.76 1.01
N ASP A 287 36.66 46.70 1.85
CA ASP A 287 37.78 47.61 1.56
C ASP A 287 39.08 47.15 2.22
N VAL A 288 39.03 46.72 3.50
CA VAL A 288 40.23 46.26 4.23
C VAL A 288 40.57 44.81 3.86
N LEU A 289 39.61 43.89 3.99
CA LEU A 289 39.82 42.46 3.70
C LEU A 289 39.62 42.09 2.22
N GLN A 290 39.08 43.01 1.41
CA GLN A 290 38.84 42.82 -0.03
C GLN A 290 38.04 41.56 -0.40
N LEU A 291 37.13 41.14 0.49
CA LEU A 291 36.27 40.00 0.24
C LEU A 291 35.30 40.31 -0.91
N LYS A 292 35.26 39.41 -1.88
CA LYS A 292 34.33 39.49 -3.02
C LYS A 292 33.18 38.51 -2.80
N ALA A 293 31.96 38.98 -3.06
CA ALA A 293 30.80 38.11 -3.13
C ALA A 293 31.04 37.02 -4.19
N ARG A 294 30.69 35.76 -3.87
CA ARG A 294 30.76 34.67 -4.85
C ARG A 294 29.77 34.95 -5.98
N ALA A 295 30.17 34.58 -7.20
CA ALA A 295 29.29 34.63 -8.35
C ALA A 295 28.10 33.68 -8.17
N ALA A 296 26.97 34.03 -8.78
CA ALA A 296 25.80 33.14 -8.82
C ALA A 296 26.11 31.88 -9.64
N VAL A 297 25.63 30.73 -9.17
CA VAL A 297 25.66 29.47 -9.94
C VAL A 297 24.32 29.34 -10.65
N PRO A 298 24.28 29.13 -11.98
CA PRO A 298 23.03 28.95 -12.70
C PRO A 298 22.25 27.73 -12.22
N ASP A 299 20.93 27.86 -12.14
CA ASP A 299 20.05 26.73 -11.84
C ASP A 299 20.06 25.70 -12.96
N LYS A 300 19.73 24.44 -12.63
CA LYS A 300 19.59 23.33 -13.58
C LYS A 300 18.19 22.73 -13.50
N ALA A 301 17.67 22.28 -14.63
CA ALA A 301 16.35 21.63 -14.72
C ALA A 301 16.37 20.49 -15.74
N ASN A 302 15.56 19.45 -15.47
CA ASN A 302 15.32 18.37 -16.43
C ASN A 302 14.16 18.75 -17.37
N ILE A 303 14.34 18.55 -18.67
CA ILE A 303 13.34 18.87 -19.70
C ILE A 303 13.00 17.59 -20.46
N ILE A 304 11.70 17.30 -20.60
CA ILE A 304 11.20 16.17 -21.38
C ILE A 304 10.71 16.70 -22.73
N PHE A 305 11.18 16.11 -23.82
CA PHE A 305 10.76 16.48 -25.18
C PHE A 305 9.77 15.46 -25.73
N GLU A 306 8.63 15.94 -26.22
CA GLU A 306 7.66 15.15 -26.97
C GLU A 306 7.62 15.60 -28.43
N LEU A 307 7.71 14.65 -29.36
CA LEU A 307 7.60 14.94 -30.78
C LEU A 307 6.13 15.01 -31.21
N GLN A 308 5.82 15.95 -32.11
CA GLN A 308 4.53 15.93 -32.81
C GLN A 308 4.35 14.63 -33.62
N ASN A 309 3.10 14.17 -33.75
CA ASN A 309 2.71 12.88 -34.35
C ASN A 309 3.23 12.62 -35.77
N GLN A 310 3.71 13.64 -36.50
CA GLN A 310 4.23 13.50 -37.87
C GLN A 310 5.77 13.33 -37.92
N VAL A 311 6.49 13.72 -36.86
CA VAL A 311 7.96 13.70 -36.81
C VAL A 311 8.43 12.40 -36.16
N LYS A 312 9.35 11.67 -36.81
CA LYS A 312 9.88 10.40 -36.27
C LYS A 312 11.07 10.59 -35.34
N LYS A 313 11.98 11.50 -35.71
CA LYS A 313 13.19 11.86 -34.97
C LYS A 313 13.50 13.34 -35.22
N TYR A 314 14.10 13.99 -34.25
CA TYR A 314 14.55 15.39 -34.37
C TYR A 314 15.80 15.64 -33.53
N LEU A 315 16.79 16.34 -34.08
CA LEU A 315 18.00 16.73 -33.35
C LEU A 315 17.78 18.08 -32.67
N VAL A 316 17.85 18.09 -31.34
CA VAL A 316 17.88 19.31 -30.53
C VAL A 316 19.34 19.64 -30.25
N LYS A 317 19.84 20.74 -30.82
CA LYS A 317 21.23 21.15 -30.67
C LYS A 317 21.51 21.69 -29.26
N LYS A 318 22.73 21.49 -28.79
CA LYS A 318 23.28 22.14 -27.60
C LYS A 318 23.10 23.66 -27.67
N GLY A 319 22.78 24.28 -26.54
CA GLY A 319 22.63 25.73 -26.41
C GLY A 319 21.28 26.29 -26.88
N ILE A 320 20.34 25.45 -27.35
CA ILE A 320 18.96 25.88 -27.56
C ILE A 320 18.39 26.39 -26.24
N THR A 321 17.71 27.55 -26.31
CA THR A 321 17.12 28.19 -25.15
C THR A 321 15.64 27.85 -25.01
N VAL A 322 15.23 27.55 -23.78
CA VAL A 322 13.83 27.35 -23.39
C VAL A 322 13.42 28.36 -22.32
N LYS A 323 12.17 28.81 -22.37
CA LYS A 323 11.64 29.81 -21.44
C LYS A 323 11.05 29.14 -20.20
N ALA A 324 11.38 29.66 -19.02
CA ALA A 324 10.90 29.18 -17.72
C ALA A 324 10.15 30.28 -16.93
N GLY A 325 9.32 31.06 -17.61
CA GLY A 325 8.54 32.14 -16.99
C GLY A 325 9.34 33.43 -16.79
N LYS A 326 8.97 34.21 -15.78
CA LYS A 326 9.59 35.51 -15.45
C LYS A 326 9.99 35.56 -13.98
N ASP A 327 11.07 36.28 -13.69
CA ASP A 327 11.52 36.56 -12.33
C ASP A 327 10.70 37.69 -11.65
N ASN A 328 11.02 38.00 -10.39
CA ASN A 328 10.38 39.08 -9.62
C ASN A 328 10.57 40.47 -10.23
N ASN A 329 11.58 40.65 -11.10
CA ASN A 329 11.83 41.88 -11.85
C ASN A 329 11.11 41.90 -13.21
N LYS A 330 10.28 40.89 -13.50
CA LYS A 330 9.56 40.66 -14.76
C LYS A 330 10.48 40.37 -15.97
N ALA A 331 11.73 39.96 -15.72
CA ALA A 331 12.68 39.51 -16.75
C ALA A 331 12.44 38.04 -17.10
N GLU A 332 12.64 37.64 -18.36
CA GLU A 332 12.46 36.24 -18.79
C GLU A 332 13.57 35.33 -18.26
N ILE A 333 13.21 34.17 -17.72
CA ILE A 333 14.16 33.13 -17.31
C ILE A 333 14.41 32.20 -18.50
N LEU A 334 15.67 32.06 -18.89
CA LEU A 334 16.09 31.25 -20.03
C LEU A 334 17.02 30.13 -19.57
N PHE A 335 16.68 28.88 -19.91
CA PHE A 335 17.56 27.73 -19.73
C PHE A 335 18.16 27.34 -21.08
N GLY A 336 19.47 27.10 -21.11
CA GLY A 336 20.18 26.55 -22.27
C GLY A 336 20.36 25.04 -22.13
N LEU A 337 20.21 24.30 -23.23
CA LEU A 337 20.46 22.86 -23.23
C LEU A 337 21.96 22.55 -23.13
N ASP A 338 22.37 21.74 -22.16
CA ASP A 338 23.78 21.42 -21.87
C ASP A 338 24.46 20.58 -22.97
N GLU A 339 23.70 19.67 -23.59
CA GLU A 339 24.17 18.72 -24.60
C GLU A 339 23.16 18.59 -25.75
N GLU A 340 23.61 18.16 -26.92
CA GLU A 340 22.69 17.86 -28.02
C GLU A 340 22.06 16.48 -27.86
N ILE A 341 20.80 16.31 -28.29
CA ILE A 341 20.07 15.05 -28.17
C ILE A 341 19.20 14.79 -29.41
N VAL A 342 19.16 13.54 -29.86
CA VAL A 342 18.22 13.08 -30.90
C VAL A 342 16.97 12.54 -30.22
N VAL A 343 15.93 13.36 -30.17
CA VAL A 343 14.61 12.97 -29.64
C VAL A 343 13.92 12.06 -30.65
N ASN A 344 13.28 11.00 -30.16
CA ASN A 344 12.51 10.04 -30.96
C ASN A 344 11.17 9.73 -30.25
N ARG A 345 10.40 8.75 -30.75
CA ARG A 345 9.08 8.37 -30.18
C ARG A 345 9.14 7.27 -29.11
N ALA A 346 10.32 6.97 -28.57
CA ALA A 346 10.44 6.00 -27.49
C ALA A 346 9.71 6.52 -26.25
N GLN A 347 8.90 5.66 -25.65
CA GLN A 347 8.13 5.95 -24.45
C GLN A 347 8.25 4.78 -23.50
N VAL A 348 8.20 5.06 -22.20
CA VAL A 348 8.06 4.02 -21.18
C VAL A 348 6.60 3.56 -21.20
N THR A 349 6.34 2.39 -21.78
CA THR A 349 4.97 1.86 -21.93
C THR A 349 4.51 1.05 -20.74
N ASP A 350 5.44 0.52 -19.94
CA ASP A 350 5.15 -0.31 -18.77
C ASP A 350 6.31 -0.24 -17.77
N THR A 351 5.98 -0.24 -16.47
CA THR A 351 6.94 -0.23 -15.37
C THR A 351 6.50 -1.24 -14.33
N ARG A 352 7.37 -2.22 -14.07
CA ARG A 352 7.09 -3.33 -13.15
C ARG A 352 8.24 -3.49 -12.16
N THR A 353 7.94 -3.99 -10.97
CA THR A 353 8.97 -4.36 -9.99
C THR A 353 8.79 -5.81 -9.54
N LEU A 354 9.91 -6.43 -9.19
CA LEU A 354 10.00 -7.74 -8.55
C LEU A 354 11.01 -7.62 -7.40
N PHE A 355 10.56 -7.90 -6.19
CA PHE A 355 11.32 -7.69 -4.96
C PHE A 355 11.42 -8.98 -4.16
N LEU A 356 12.64 -9.43 -3.89
CA LEU A 356 12.92 -10.55 -3.01
C LEU A 356 13.12 -10.00 -1.59
N ASN A 357 12.17 -10.26 -0.69
CA ASN A 357 12.25 -9.79 0.69
C ASN A 357 13.08 -10.76 1.53
N ASN A 358 14.40 -10.63 1.46
CA ASN A 358 15.31 -11.36 2.32
C ASN A 358 15.33 -10.74 3.73
N LEU A 359 15.28 -11.58 4.75
CA LEU A 359 15.42 -11.20 6.14
C LEU A 359 16.68 -11.85 6.71
N THR A 360 17.43 -11.07 7.49
CA THR A 360 18.59 -11.56 8.24
C THR A 360 18.19 -11.69 9.71
N VAL A 361 18.33 -12.89 10.27
CA VAL A 361 18.08 -13.14 11.69
C VAL A 361 19.28 -13.87 12.27
N GLN A 362 19.88 -13.27 13.30
CA GLN A 362 21.22 -13.63 13.79
C GLN A 362 22.25 -13.56 12.65
N VAL A 363 22.84 -14.69 12.28
CA VAL A 363 23.80 -14.81 11.18
C VAL A 363 23.16 -15.36 9.90
N SER A 364 21.91 -15.82 9.92
CA SER A 364 21.31 -16.51 8.78
C SER A 364 20.42 -15.59 7.96
N GLU A 365 20.59 -15.59 6.64
CA GLU A 365 19.70 -14.90 5.70
C GLU A 365 18.71 -15.89 5.06
N PHE A 366 17.45 -15.46 4.95
CA PHE A 366 16.41 -16.27 4.32
C PHE A 366 15.36 -15.42 3.62
N LEU A 367 14.69 -16.02 2.64
CA LEU A 367 13.67 -15.34 1.86
C LEU A 367 12.29 -15.47 2.51
N GLU A 368 11.74 -14.37 3.01
CA GLU A 368 10.40 -14.35 3.61
C GLU A 368 9.31 -14.41 2.53
N GLY A 369 9.51 -13.73 1.40
CA GLY A 369 8.56 -13.67 0.31
C GLY A 369 9.09 -12.95 -0.91
N VAL A 370 8.39 -13.12 -2.03
CA VAL A 370 8.67 -12.37 -3.26
C VAL A 370 7.45 -11.56 -3.61
N TYR A 371 7.66 -10.26 -3.81
CA TYR A 371 6.61 -9.27 -4.04
C TYR A 371 6.76 -8.66 -5.43
N MET A 372 5.66 -8.25 -6.04
CA MET A 372 5.67 -7.61 -7.35
C MET A 372 4.69 -6.45 -7.42
N ALA A 373 5.05 -5.40 -8.17
CA ALA A 373 4.12 -4.39 -8.63
C ALA A 373 3.98 -4.51 -10.16
N PRO A 374 2.94 -5.18 -10.68
CA PRO A 374 2.71 -5.23 -12.13
C PRO A 374 2.42 -3.86 -12.76
N VAL A 375 2.00 -2.87 -11.97
CA VAL A 375 1.91 -1.46 -12.37
C VAL A 375 2.58 -0.60 -11.30
N ALA A 376 3.89 -0.41 -11.40
CA ALA A 376 4.69 0.25 -10.36
C ALA A 376 4.28 1.72 -10.10
N THR A 377 3.65 2.37 -11.07
CA THR A 377 3.09 3.73 -10.95
C THR A 377 1.80 3.82 -10.16
N MET A 378 1.28 2.71 -9.61
CA MET A 378 0.13 2.68 -8.71
C MET A 378 0.60 2.50 -7.27
N ALA A 379 -0.10 3.12 -6.32
CA ALA A 379 0.22 3.10 -4.90
C ALA A 379 0.17 1.70 -4.27
N ASP A 380 -0.72 0.83 -4.76
CA ASP A 380 -0.80 -0.58 -4.36
C ASP A 380 -0.13 -1.54 -5.35
N GLY A 381 0.48 -1.00 -6.42
CA GLY A 381 1.12 -1.76 -7.49
C GLY A 381 0.17 -2.44 -8.48
N ILE A 382 -1.14 -2.19 -8.40
CA ILE A 382 -2.15 -2.80 -9.29
C ILE A 382 -3.03 -1.72 -9.92
N ASP A 383 -3.89 -1.07 -9.14
CA ASP A 383 -5.01 -0.26 -9.65
C ASP A 383 -5.38 0.94 -8.75
N LYS A 384 -4.71 1.11 -7.60
CA LYS A 384 -4.98 2.24 -6.70
C LYS A 384 -3.99 3.37 -6.95
N PRO A 385 -4.43 4.58 -7.35
CA PRO A 385 -3.52 5.70 -7.58
C PRO A 385 -2.94 6.23 -6.27
N PHE A 386 -1.83 6.97 -6.37
CA PHE A 386 -1.31 7.76 -5.26
C PHE A 386 -2.29 8.89 -4.90
N LYS A 387 -2.35 9.27 -3.63
CA LYS A 387 -3.11 10.45 -3.20
C LYS A 387 -2.35 11.73 -3.56
N ASP A 388 -3.08 12.83 -3.77
CA ASP A 388 -2.50 14.13 -4.17
C ASP A 388 -1.58 14.74 -3.10
N ASP A 389 -1.78 14.37 -1.83
CA ASP A 389 -0.97 14.77 -0.69
C ASP A 389 0.27 13.89 -0.47
N GLN A 390 0.49 12.87 -1.32
CA GLN A 390 1.59 11.92 -1.20
C GLN A 390 2.57 12.03 -2.38
N PRO A 391 3.88 11.83 -2.15
CA PRO A 391 4.85 11.72 -3.23
C PRO A 391 4.51 10.53 -4.15
N GLN A 392 4.35 10.80 -5.44
CA GLN A 392 4.06 9.80 -6.48
C GLN A 392 5.32 9.01 -6.88
N ASN A 393 6.03 8.47 -5.89
CA ASN A 393 7.21 7.64 -6.09
C ASN A 393 7.03 6.25 -5.49
N PHE A 394 7.69 5.28 -6.12
CA PHE A 394 7.72 3.87 -5.72
C PHE A 394 9.18 3.39 -5.56
N PRO A 395 9.43 2.35 -4.75
CA PRO A 395 10.77 1.79 -4.62
C PRO A 395 11.26 1.21 -5.95
N THR A 396 12.43 1.64 -6.42
CA THR A 396 12.97 1.29 -7.76
C THR A 396 13.09 -0.21 -7.98
N VAL A 397 13.49 -0.96 -6.94
CA VAL A 397 13.61 -2.43 -6.97
C VAL A 397 12.43 -3.13 -6.30
N GLY A 398 11.34 -2.40 -6.03
CA GLY A 398 10.18 -2.87 -5.29
C GLY A 398 10.40 -2.92 -3.77
N ALA A 399 9.36 -3.32 -3.05
CA ALA A 399 9.36 -3.51 -1.60
C ALA A 399 8.29 -4.52 -1.21
N LYS A 400 8.23 -4.90 0.08
CA LYS A 400 7.12 -5.69 0.64
C LYS A 400 5.84 -4.86 0.79
N TYR A 401 5.95 -3.69 1.42
CA TYR A 401 4.78 -2.83 1.71
C TYR A 401 4.57 -1.77 0.64
N SER A 402 3.32 -1.64 0.19
CA SER A 402 2.91 -0.61 -0.74
C SER A 402 2.62 0.71 0.00
N LYS A 403 2.36 1.79 -0.75
CA LYS A 403 1.99 3.09 -0.15
C LYS A 403 0.49 3.25 0.06
N TYR A 404 -0.28 2.26 -0.36
CA TYR A 404 -1.73 2.29 -0.21
C TYR A 404 -2.15 1.84 1.19
N ILE A 405 -2.87 2.73 1.88
CA ILE A 405 -3.58 2.44 3.13
C ILE A 405 -5.07 2.40 2.82
N LYS A 406 -5.72 1.27 3.11
CA LYS A 406 -7.16 1.12 2.90
C LYS A 406 -7.92 2.04 3.88
N PRO A 407 -8.94 2.79 3.43
CA PRO A 407 -9.76 3.60 4.33
C PRO A 407 -10.32 2.75 5.48
N GLY A 408 -10.22 3.26 6.71
CA GLY A 408 -10.61 2.52 7.92
C GLY A 408 -9.59 1.53 8.46
N THR A 409 -8.38 1.45 7.88
CA THR A 409 -7.25 0.65 8.41
C THR A 409 -6.03 1.53 8.67
N ALA A 410 -5.20 1.14 9.63
CA ALA A 410 -3.93 1.82 9.93
C ALA A 410 -2.72 1.20 9.21
N PHE A 411 -2.91 0.15 8.41
CA PHE A 411 -1.83 -0.66 7.85
C PHE A 411 -1.60 -0.38 6.36
N TYR A 412 -0.32 -0.35 5.97
CA TYR A 412 0.06 -0.41 4.57
C TYR A 412 -0.27 -1.79 4.00
N LYS A 413 -1.02 -1.81 2.90
CA LYS A 413 -1.27 -3.04 2.15
C LYS A 413 0.07 -3.53 1.57
N PRO A 414 0.47 -4.80 1.71
CA PRO A 414 1.62 -5.33 1.00
C PRO A 414 1.39 -5.30 -0.51
N TYR A 415 2.47 -5.17 -1.28
CA TYR A 415 2.40 -5.42 -2.71
C TYR A 415 1.96 -6.88 -2.96
N PRO A 416 1.34 -7.19 -4.11
CA PRO A 416 1.01 -8.55 -4.48
C PRO A 416 2.20 -9.50 -4.38
N ASN A 417 1.96 -10.72 -3.89
CA ASN A 417 2.94 -11.78 -4.00
C ASN A 417 3.24 -12.07 -5.49
N ALA A 418 4.51 -12.35 -5.79
CA ALA A 418 4.95 -12.63 -7.14
C ALA A 418 4.39 -13.95 -7.67
N ARG A 419 4.02 -13.97 -8.96
CA ARG A 419 3.56 -15.17 -9.66
C ARG A 419 4.76 -16.05 -10.02
N MET A 420 5.17 -16.90 -9.10
CA MET A 420 6.33 -17.78 -9.24
C MET A 420 5.90 -19.23 -9.51
N GLY A 421 6.69 -19.96 -10.28
CA GLY A 421 6.39 -21.36 -10.60
C GLY A 421 7.10 -21.80 -11.87
N PHE A 422 6.56 -22.85 -12.49
CA PHE A 422 7.03 -23.34 -13.78
C PHE A 422 5.85 -23.78 -14.64
N ILE A 423 6.11 -23.87 -15.94
CA ILE A 423 5.12 -24.24 -16.95
C ILE A 423 5.69 -25.42 -17.72
N LEU A 424 4.88 -26.46 -17.89
CA LEU A 424 5.22 -27.60 -18.72
C LEU A 424 4.32 -27.58 -19.96
N ALA A 425 4.95 -27.52 -21.13
CA ALA A 425 4.28 -27.55 -22.41
C ALA A 425 4.45 -28.94 -23.03
N SER A 426 3.35 -29.63 -23.34
CA SER A 426 3.42 -30.97 -23.92
C SER A 426 2.14 -31.34 -24.69
N PRO A 427 2.26 -31.95 -25.88
CA PRO A 427 1.13 -32.52 -26.61
C PRO A 427 0.27 -33.48 -25.78
N VAL A 428 0.86 -34.19 -24.81
CA VAL A 428 0.13 -35.17 -23.98
C VAL A 428 -1.01 -34.54 -23.19
N LEU A 429 -0.92 -33.24 -22.91
CA LEU A 429 -1.88 -32.47 -22.15
C LEU A 429 -3.14 -32.08 -22.95
N LEU A 430 -3.18 -32.28 -24.28
CA LEU A 430 -4.41 -32.07 -25.06
C LEU A 430 -5.48 -33.05 -24.55
N MET A 431 -6.55 -32.60 -23.92
CA MET A 431 -7.54 -33.49 -23.30
C MET A 431 -8.93 -32.85 -23.34
N HIS A 432 -9.74 -33.18 -24.35
CA HIS A 432 -10.99 -32.44 -24.57
C HIS A 432 -12.08 -32.81 -23.57
N GLU A 433 -12.14 -34.06 -23.11
CA GLU A 433 -13.29 -34.52 -22.32
C GLU A 433 -12.97 -35.75 -21.45
N GLY A 434 -14.02 -36.29 -20.83
CA GLY A 434 -13.95 -37.44 -19.96
C GLY A 434 -13.29 -37.13 -18.62
N LYS A 435 -13.10 -38.17 -17.82
CA LYS A 435 -12.36 -38.08 -16.55
C LYS A 435 -10.87 -38.16 -16.86
N ARG A 436 -10.16 -37.06 -16.67
CA ARG A 436 -8.74 -36.91 -16.99
C ARG A 436 -7.91 -36.92 -15.71
N SER A 437 -6.92 -37.79 -15.65
CA SER A 437 -5.95 -37.88 -14.57
C SER A 437 -4.58 -37.53 -15.12
N VAL A 438 -4.00 -36.44 -14.64
CA VAL A 438 -2.66 -35.98 -15.02
C VAL A 438 -1.72 -36.27 -13.86
N THR A 439 -0.64 -37.01 -14.11
CA THR A 439 0.41 -37.27 -13.14
C THR A 439 1.73 -36.70 -13.68
N ILE A 440 2.23 -35.68 -13.01
CA ILE A 440 3.51 -35.05 -13.32
C ILE A 440 4.55 -35.63 -12.35
N THR A 441 5.63 -36.18 -12.89
CA THR A 441 6.79 -36.66 -12.13
C THR A 441 7.99 -35.80 -12.50
N LEU A 442 8.61 -35.17 -11.51
CA LEU A 442 9.86 -34.43 -11.67
C LEU A 442 10.92 -35.08 -10.80
N VAL A 443 12.02 -35.50 -11.41
CA VAL A 443 13.23 -35.91 -10.71
C VAL A 443 14.05 -34.65 -10.48
N CYS A 444 14.38 -34.37 -9.23
CA CYS A 444 15.04 -33.14 -8.81
C CYS A 444 16.31 -33.45 -8.00
N GLN A 445 17.28 -32.57 -8.10
CA GLN A 445 18.45 -32.48 -7.23
C GLN A 445 18.50 -31.08 -6.62
N ILE A 446 18.79 -30.99 -5.32
CA ILE A 446 19.11 -29.69 -4.70
C ILE A 446 20.55 -29.35 -5.08
N ASP A 447 20.74 -28.20 -5.73
CA ASP A 447 22.03 -27.69 -6.17
C ASP A 447 22.22 -26.28 -5.62
N GLU A 448 23.03 -26.19 -4.57
CA GLU A 448 23.29 -24.95 -3.83
C GLU A 448 24.23 -23.99 -4.59
N THR A 449 24.77 -24.41 -5.75
CA THR A 449 25.65 -23.59 -6.60
C THR A 449 24.91 -22.76 -7.66
N LEU A 450 23.60 -22.99 -7.84
CA LEU A 450 22.79 -22.36 -8.91
C LEU A 450 22.65 -20.83 -8.81
N CYS A 451 22.91 -20.23 -7.65
CA CYS A 451 22.83 -18.78 -7.43
C CYS A 451 24.21 -18.19 -7.03
N PRO A 452 25.13 -17.99 -8.00
CA PRO A 452 26.51 -17.58 -7.73
C PRO A 452 26.73 -16.09 -7.42
N GLU A 453 25.73 -15.20 -7.50
CA GLU A 453 25.92 -13.76 -7.15
C GLU A 453 26.23 -13.50 -5.65
N LEU A 454 26.35 -14.57 -4.87
CA LEU A 454 26.74 -14.60 -3.46
C LEU A 454 28.12 -15.25 -3.26
N SER A 455 28.88 -15.44 -4.35
CA SER A 455 30.16 -16.17 -4.40
C SER A 455 31.39 -15.29 -4.17
N ASP A 456 31.23 -14.02 -3.79
CA ASP A 456 32.35 -13.27 -3.21
C ASP A 456 32.77 -13.97 -1.91
N PRO A 457 33.98 -14.56 -1.84
CA PRO A 457 34.43 -15.26 -0.64
C PRO A 457 34.48 -14.35 0.59
N ASP A 458 34.63 -13.04 0.38
CA ASP A 458 34.75 -12.03 1.44
C ASP A 458 33.39 -11.47 1.90
N ASN A 459 32.30 -11.74 1.18
CA ASN A 459 30.98 -11.16 1.45
C ASN A 459 29.80 -12.12 1.15
N LYS A 460 30.01 -13.42 1.35
CA LYS A 460 28.97 -14.45 1.15
C LYS A 460 27.90 -14.32 2.24
N PRO A 461 26.65 -13.92 1.92
CA PRO A 461 25.58 -14.01 2.88
C PRO A 461 25.40 -15.46 3.30
N ASN A 462 25.30 -15.66 4.61
CA ASN A 462 25.11 -16.95 5.22
C ASN A 462 23.64 -17.37 5.06
N ILE A 463 23.29 -17.77 3.83
CA ILE A 463 21.94 -18.20 3.49
C ILE A 463 21.61 -19.51 4.17
N TYR A 464 20.41 -19.58 4.74
CA TYR A 464 19.89 -20.82 5.30
C TYR A 464 19.81 -21.94 4.25
N GLU A 465 20.53 -23.03 4.48
CA GLU A 465 20.72 -24.13 3.52
C GLU A 465 19.38 -24.80 3.12
N PRO A 466 19.05 -24.87 1.81
CA PRO A 466 17.81 -25.48 1.32
C PRO A 466 17.72 -26.98 1.60
N SER A 467 18.86 -27.69 1.64
CA SER A 467 18.94 -29.12 1.94
C SER A 467 18.37 -29.45 3.32
N LEU A 468 18.61 -28.60 4.32
CA LEU A 468 18.04 -28.72 5.68
C LEU A 468 16.50 -28.60 5.70
N LEU A 469 15.90 -27.95 4.70
CA LEU A 469 14.45 -27.79 4.60
C LEU A 469 13.75 -28.99 3.96
N PHE A 470 14.47 -29.90 3.30
CA PHE A 470 13.86 -30.93 2.46
C PHE A 470 12.80 -31.78 3.19
N ASN A 471 13.15 -32.36 4.35
CA ASN A 471 12.23 -33.21 5.11
C ASN A 471 10.97 -32.47 5.55
N LYS A 472 11.16 -31.18 5.87
CA LYS A 472 10.10 -30.29 6.32
C LYS A 472 9.17 -29.91 5.17
N VAL A 473 9.72 -29.50 4.03
CA VAL A 473 8.97 -29.22 2.79
C VAL A 473 8.19 -30.47 2.36
N LYS A 474 8.84 -31.64 2.34
CA LYS A 474 8.23 -32.95 2.05
C LYS A 474 7.01 -33.24 2.94
N TYR A 475 7.07 -32.87 4.23
CA TYR A 475 5.97 -33.06 5.17
C TYR A 475 4.85 -32.02 5.04
N LEU A 476 5.20 -30.76 4.80
CA LEU A 476 4.24 -29.64 4.76
C LEU A 476 3.52 -29.52 3.42
N ILE A 477 4.18 -29.78 2.30
CA ILE A 477 3.63 -29.54 0.97
C ILE A 477 2.42 -30.41 0.61
N LYS A 478 2.26 -31.56 1.28
CA LYS A 478 1.10 -32.45 1.13
C LYS A 478 -0.14 -31.97 1.91
N LYS A 479 -0.01 -30.94 2.75
CA LYS A 479 -1.13 -30.41 3.56
C LYS A 479 -1.99 -29.46 2.74
N TYR A 480 -3.22 -29.31 3.22
CA TYR A 480 -4.11 -28.22 2.81
C TYR A 480 -3.93 -27.04 3.76
N TYR A 481 -4.17 -25.85 3.23
CA TYR A 481 -4.03 -24.59 3.94
C TYR A 481 -5.27 -23.72 3.78
N ILE A 482 -5.37 -22.74 4.67
CA ILE A 482 -6.35 -21.65 4.66
C ILE A 482 -5.58 -20.34 4.83
N ILE A 483 -5.95 -19.32 4.06
CA ILE A 483 -5.41 -17.96 4.19
C ILE A 483 -6.47 -17.11 4.87
N VAL A 484 -6.08 -16.38 5.90
CA VAL A 484 -6.91 -15.40 6.59
C VAL A 484 -6.30 -14.03 6.37
N ASN A 485 -7.10 -13.05 5.98
CA ASN A 485 -6.69 -11.65 5.87
C ASN A 485 -7.88 -10.73 6.11
N GLY A 486 -7.63 -9.44 6.36
CA GLY A 486 -8.69 -8.48 6.67
C GLY A 486 -9.76 -8.35 5.58
N ASP A 487 -9.42 -8.54 4.31
CA ASP A 487 -10.40 -8.44 3.20
C ASP A 487 -11.39 -9.61 3.19
N LEU A 488 -10.92 -10.83 3.44
CA LEU A 488 -11.78 -12.02 3.58
C LEU A 488 -12.65 -11.93 4.83
N ILE A 489 -12.11 -11.42 5.95
CA ILE A 489 -12.88 -11.23 7.20
C ILE A 489 -14.01 -10.22 6.99
N ASN A 490 -13.73 -9.09 6.31
CA ASN A 490 -14.76 -8.11 5.97
C ASN A 490 -15.82 -8.69 5.03
N THR A 491 -15.43 -9.57 4.10
CA THR A 491 -16.37 -10.29 3.24
C THR A 491 -17.26 -11.23 4.05
N ALA A 492 -16.72 -11.89 5.07
CA ALA A 492 -17.48 -12.73 6.00
C ALA A 492 -18.51 -11.92 6.80
N ALA A 493 -18.11 -10.75 7.32
CA ALA A 493 -19.03 -9.84 8.01
C ALA A 493 -20.16 -9.39 7.08
N ALA A 494 -19.84 -9.02 5.83
CA ALA A 494 -20.82 -8.61 4.83
C ALA A 494 -21.79 -9.75 4.42
N LYS A 495 -21.35 -11.02 4.52
CA LYS A 495 -22.19 -12.21 4.28
C LYS A 495 -23.01 -12.65 5.50
N GLY A 496 -23.02 -11.87 6.58
CA GLY A 496 -23.90 -12.09 7.73
C GLY A 496 -23.36 -13.07 8.79
N ILE A 497 -22.05 -13.32 8.81
CA ILE A 497 -21.40 -14.06 9.90
C ILE A 497 -21.48 -13.24 11.20
N GLN A 498 -21.79 -13.91 12.32
CA GLN A 498 -21.94 -13.28 13.63
C GLN A 498 -20.66 -12.57 14.07
N GLN A 499 -20.83 -11.44 14.76
CA GLN A 499 -19.71 -10.62 15.24
C GLN A 499 -18.73 -11.42 16.10
N THR A 500 -19.23 -12.34 16.94
CA THR A 500 -18.39 -13.23 17.76
C THR A 500 -17.44 -14.11 16.93
N THR A 501 -17.88 -14.56 15.75
CA THR A 501 -17.06 -15.32 14.80
C THR A 501 -16.09 -14.40 14.05
N ILE A 502 -16.51 -13.17 13.73
CA ILE A 502 -15.63 -12.14 13.15
C ILE A 502 -14.50 -11.75 14.11
N ASP A 503 -14.79 -11.57 15.39
CA ASP A 503 -13.80 -11.25 16.42
C ASP A 503 -12.78 -12.39 16.57
N LYS A 504 -13.24 -13.65 16.52
CA LYS A 504 -12.36 -14.82 16.48
C LYS A 504 -11.45 -14.83 15.25
N LEU A 505 -11.94 -14.42 14.08
CA LEU A 505 -11.12 -14.31 12.87
C LEU A 505 -10.04 -13.23 12.99
N TRP A 506 -10.38 -12.06 13.55
CA TRP A 506 -9.39 -11.02 13.81
C TRP A 506 -8.36 -11.44 14.84
N ALA A 507 -8.76 -12.19 15.87
CA ALA A 507 -7.84 -12.74 16.86
C ALA A 507 -6.77 -13.67 16.25
N LEU A 508 -7.06 -14.34 15.13
CA LEU A 508 -6.06 -15.15 14.40
C LEU A 508 -4.94 -14.32 13.76
N LEU A 509 -5.17 -13.01 13.54
CA LEU A 509 -4.21 -12.10 12.96
C LEU A 509 -3.44 -11.28 14.00
N LEU A 510 -3.72 -11.44 15.30
CA LEU A 510 -3.08 -10.65 16.35
C LEU A 510 -1.59 -11.05 16.51
N GLU A 511 -0.68 -10.08 16.43
CA GLU A 511 0.77 -10.25 16.49
C GLU A 511 1.35 -9.89 17.86
N GLU A 512 0.91 -8.78 18.44
CA GLU A 512 1.41 -8.29 19.71
C GLU A 512 0.28 -7.53 20.43
N ASP A 513 0.17 -7.78 21.73
CA ASP A 513 -0.81 -7.13 22.61
C ASP A 513 -0.01 -6.32 23.63
N GLN A 514 0.25 -5.05 23.32
CA GLN A 514 0.94 -4.17 24.27
C GLN A 514 -0.07 -3.64 25.29
N PRO A 515 0.09 -3.96 26.59
CA PRO A 515 -0.75 -3.37 27.61
C PRO A 515 -0.46 -1.86 27.64
N ASP A 516 -1.48 -1.05 27.41
CA ASP A 516 -1.36 0.39 27.59
C ASP A 516 -1.16 0.67 29.08
N CYS A 517 0.01 1.21 29.42
CA CYS A 517 0.36 1.59 30.78
C CYS A 517 -0.42 2.81 31.29
N CYS A 518 -1.24 3.45 30.42
CA CYS A 518 -2.02 4.64 30.72
C CYS A 518 -3.55 4.42 30.78
N GLY A 519 -4.04 3.19 30.67
CA GLY A 519 -5.46 2.87 30.89
C GLY A 519 -6.40 3.17 29.72
N ASN A 520 -5.89 3.35 28.48
CA ASN A 520 -6.72 3.23 27.28
C ASN A 520 -6.78 1.77 26.81
N ASP A 521 -7.65 1.50 25.82
CA ASP A 521 -7.73 0.18 25.20
C ASP A 521 -6.35 -0.26 24.65
N PRO A 522 -5.95 -1.53 24.83
CA PRO A 522 -4.66 -2.03 24.37
C PRO A 522 -4.46 -1.80 22.87
N ILE A 523 -3.23 -1.40 22.50
CA ILE A 523 -2.87 -1.21 21.09
C ILE A 523 -2.60 -2.60 20.50
N HIS A 524 -3.62 -3.16 19.85
CA HIS A 524 -3.51 -4.42 19.14
C HIS A 524 -2.75 -4.25 17.81
N LYS A 525 -1.64 -4.97 17.66
CA LYS A 525 -0.92 -5.03 16.39
C LYS A 525 -1.36 -6.27 15.63
N TYR A 526 -1.93 -6.10 14.42
CA TYR A 526 -2.39 -7.20 13.57
C TYR A 526 -1.48 -7.42 12.37
N LYS A 527 -1.33 -8.68 11.95
CA LYS A 527 -0.76 -9.07 10.67
C LYS A 527 -1.75 -8.79 9.55
N TYR A 528 -1.25 -8.41 8.37
CA TYR A 528 -2.10 -8.20 7.20
C TYR A 528 -2.78 -9.51 6.74
N GLU A 529 -2.00 -10.58 6.68
CA GLU A 529 -2.47 -11.92 6.31
C GLU A 529 -1.72 -13.00 7.10
N GLU A 530 -2.36 -14.16 7.24
CA GLU A 530 -1.75 -15.32 7.86
C GLU A 530 -2.25 -16.63 7.25
N SER A 531 -1.37 -17.63 7.15
CA SER A 531 -1.71 -18.97 6.61
C SER A 531 -1.70 -20.05 7.69
N PHE A 532 -2.72 -20.91 7.67
CA PHE A 532 -2.88 -22.01 8.62
C PHE A 532 -3.00 -23.34 7.88
N THR A 533 -2.42 -24.41 8.42
CA THR A 533 -2.74 -25.75 7.92
C THR A 533 -4.20 -26.08 8.22
N TRP A 534 -4.85 -26.92 7.42
CA TRP A 534 -6.24 -27.32 7.66
C TRP A 534 -6.47 -27.92 9.05
N GLY A 535 -5.47 -28.64 9.59
CA GLY A 535 -5.54 -29.15 10.96
C GLY A 535 -5.54 -28.03 12.00
N GLU A 536 -4.66 -27.04 11.86
CA GLU A 536 -4.63 -25.86 12.75
C GLU A 536 -5.92 -25.06 12.63
N TRP A 537 -6.38 -24.78 11.40
CA TRP A 537 -7.66 -24.11 11.15
C TRP A 537 -8.83 -24.82 11.80
N TRP A 538 -8.87 -26.15 11.67
CA TRP A 538 -9.93 -26.96 12.27
C TRP A 538 -9.95 -26.82 13.79
N THR A 539 -8.79 -27.05 14.43
CA THR A 539 -8.68 -27.10 15.89
C THR A 539 -8.76 -25.72 16.55
N GLN A 540 -8.20 -24.69 15.92
CA GLN A 540 -8.08 -23.35 16.52
C GLN A 540 -9.30 -22.47 16.23
N PHE A 541 -10.03 -22.72 15.14
CA PHE A 541 -11.13 -21.85 14.72
C PHE A 541 -12.38 -22.65 14.39
N ARG A 542 -12.35 -23.46 13.32
CA ARG A 542 -13.56 -24.02 12.68
C ARG A 542 -14.40 -24.89 13.62
N SER A 543 -13.80 -25.60 14.59
CA SER A 543 -14.54 -26.42 15.57
C SER A 543 -15.29 -25.62 16.63
N THR A 544 -15.05 -24.32 16.72
CA THR A 544 -15.66 -23.41 17.71
C THR A 544 -16.72 -22.49 17.10
N VAL A 545 -16.97 -22.63 15.80
CA VAL A 545 -17.92 -21.82 15.01
C VAL A 545 -19.27 -22.54 14.98
N ASP A 546 -20.36 -21.79 14.92
CA ASP A 546 -21.72 -22.34 14.80
C ASP A 546 -21.83 -23.20 13.52
N ALA A 547 -22.48 -24.37 13.64
CA ALA A 547 -22.66 -25.28 12.51
C ALA A 547 -23.39 -24.63 11.32
N ALA A 548 -24.26 -23.64 11.57
CA ALA A 548 -24.98 -22.89 10.54
C ALA A 548 -24.06 -21.96 9.72
N GLU A 549 -22.95 -21.49 10.30
CA GLU A 549 -22.00 -20.56 9.65
C GLU A 549 -20.94 -21.29 8.81
N ILE A 550 -20.68 -22.56 9.12
CA ILE A 550 -19.63 -23.36 8.48
C ILE A 550 -19.69 -23.35 6.94
N PRO A 551 -20.86 -23.51 6.27
CA PRO A 551 -20.90 -23.50 4.81
C PRO A 551 -20.43 -22.18 4.20
N ILE A 552 -20.78 -21.06 4.82
CA ILE A 552 -20.37 -19.71 4.38
C ILE A 552 -18.87 -19.52 4.66
N ILE A 553 -18.39 -19.95 5.82
CA ILE A 553 -16.96 -19.91 6.17
C ILE A 553 -16.12 -20.73 5.19
N ASP A 554 -16.52 -21.97 4.88
CA ASP A 554 -15.80 -22.82 3.94
C ASP A 554 -15.86 -22.28 2.49
N GLU A 555 -16.87 -21.48 2.14
CA GLU A 555 -16.97 -20.78 0.87
C GLU A 555 -15.96 -19.62 0.78
N ILE A 556 -15.85 -18.80 1.83
CA ILE A 556 -14.97 -17.61 1.87
C ILE A 556 -13.50 -18.01 2.09
N PHE A 557 -13.27 -19.05 2.87
CA PHE A 557 -11.95 -19.55 3.24
C PHE A 557 -11.74 -20.96 2.65
N PRO A 558 -11.52 -21.08 1.32
CA PRO A 558 -11.41 -22.38 0.68
C PRO A 558 -10.10 -23.07 1.01
N LYS A 559 -10.14 -24.42 1.04
CA LYS A 559 -8.92 -25.24 1.17
C LYS A 559 -8.06 -25.06 -0.07
N ILE A 560 -6.80 -24.71 0.14
CA ILE A 560 -5.81 -24.52 -0.92
C ILE A 560 -4.56 -25.38 -0.68
N ASN A 561 -3.76 -25.57 -1.74
CA ASN A 561 -2.45 -26.22 -1.68
C ASN A 561 -1.34 -25.21 -1.95
N VAL A 562 -0.11 -25.60 -1.62
CA VAL A 562 1.11 -24.83 -1.96
C VAL A 562 1.25 -24.67 -3.47
N PHE A 563 0.88 -25.68 -4.26
CA PHE A 563 0.82 -25.57 -5.71
C PHE A 563 -0.58 -25.25 -6.20
N LYS A 564 -0.69 -24.20 -7.01
CA LYS A 564 -1.86 -23.89 -7.82
C LYS A 564 -1.62 -24.40 -9.24
N LEU A 565 -2.48 -25.30 -9.71
CA LEU A 565 -2.40 -25.89 -11.05
C LEU A 565 -3.44 -25.26 -11.97
N SER A 566 -3.06 -24.96 -13.20
CA SER A 566 -3.97 -24.46 -14.23
C SER A 566 -3.55 -24.99 -15.59
N PHE A 567 -4.50 -25.51 -16.36
CA PHE A 567 -4.27 -26.06 -17.70
C PHE A 567 -4.77 -25.07 -18.76
N SER A 568 -4.14 -25.01 -19.93
CA SER A 568 -4.64 -24.18 -21.04
C SER A 568 -5.99 -24.67 -21.53
N GLY A 569 -6.93 -23.76 -21.76
CA GLY A 569 -8.25 -24.07 -22.32
C GLY A 569 -8.68 -23.01 -23.33
N GLU A 570 -9.68 -23.36 -24.14
CA GLU A 570 -10.16 -22.53 -25.26
C GLU A 570 -10.83 -21.23 -24.82
N LYS A 571 -11.34 -21.21 -23.59
CA LYS A 571 -12.06 -20.07 -23.00
C LYS A 571 -11.30 -19.41 -21.85
N GLY A 572 -10.13 -19.93 -21.49
CA GLY A 572 -9.38 -19.50 -20.32
C GLY A 572 -8.65 -20.65 -19.62
N TRP A 573 -8.06 -20.36 -18.45
CA TRP A 573 -7.37 -21.34 -17.63
C TRP A 573 -8.33 -22.36 -17.01
N VAL A 574 -8.08 -23.65 -17.23
CA VAL A 574 -8.86 -24.76 -16.66
C VAL A 574 -8.22 -25.22 -15.36
N SER A 575 -8.90 -25.01 -14.23
CA SER A 575 -8.45 -25.51 -12.93
C SER A 575 -8.86 -26.97 -12.72
N PRO A 576 -8.00 -27.83 -12.16
CA PRO A 576 -8.38 -29.21 -11.87
C PRO A 576 -9.50 -29.28 -10.84
N SER A 577 -10.35 -30.30 -10.92
CA SER A 577 -11.40 -30.56 -9.93
C SER A 577 -10.82 -30.85 -8.55
N LYS A 578 -9.65 -31.48 -8.47
CA LYS A 578 -8.84 -31.63 -7.26
C LYS A 578 -7.39 -31.96 -7.59
N ILE A 579 -6.47 -31.59 -6.71
CA ILE A 579 -5.13 -32.15 -6.66
C ILE A 579 -5.19 -33.36 -5.71
N GLU A 580 -5.18 -34.56 -6.28
CA GLU A 580 -5.33 -35.80 -5.50
C GLU A 580 -4.10 -36.13 -4.67
N ARG A 581 -2.90 -35.78 -5.15
CA ARG A 581 -1.66 -36.08 -4.45
C ARG A 581 -0.55 -35.10 -4.83
N ILE A 582 0.19 -34.65 -3.82
CA ILE A 582 1.54 -34.07 -3.97
C ILE A 582 2.45 -34.92 -3.09
N ARG A 583 3.42 -35.62 -3.69
CA ARG A 583 4.33 -36.52 -2.97
C ARG A 583 5.77 -36.21 -3.31
N PHE A 584 6.58 -36.05 -2.28
CA PHE A 584 8.02 -35.94 -2.37
C PHE A 584 8.63 -37.27 -1.90
N THR A 585 9.40 -37.92 -2.77
CA THR A 585 10.05 -39.20 -2.49
C THR A 585 11.55 -39.02 -2.52
N THR A 586 12.24 -39.34 -1.43
CA THR A 586 13.71 -39.34 -1.40
C THR A 586 14.22 -40.43 -2.34
N LEU A 587 15.18 -40.11 -3.19
CA LEU A 587 15.75 -41.06 -4.16
C LEU A 587 17.16 -41.50 -3.78
N SER A 588 17.98 -40.61 -3.22
CA SER A 588 19.32 -40.93 -2.68
C SER A 588 19.71 -39.98 -1.53
N THR A 589 20.88 -40.21 -0.94
CA THR A 589 21.48 -39.33 0.07
C THR A 589 22.13 -38.07 -0.51
N GLU A 590 22.33 -37.98 -1.84
CA GLU A 590 22.94 -36.84 -2.54
C GLU A 590 21.93 -35.71 -2.85
N ASN A 591 20.99 -35.45 -1.93
CA ASN A 591 19.92 -34.45 -2.13
C ASN A 591 19.06 -34.64 -3.40
N LYS A 592 18.94 -35.88 -3.90
CA LYS A 592 18.08 -36.24 -5.04
C LYS A 592 16.72 -36.76 -4.56
N PHE A 593 15.65 -36.30 -5.19
CA PHE A 593 14.28 -36.66 -4.83
C PHE A 593 13.34 -36.56 -6.03
N ALA A 594 12.17 -37.19 -5.96
CA ALA A 594 11.11 -37.07 -6.95
C ALA A 594 9.90 -36.30 -6.39
N ILE A 595 9.37 -35.37 -7.17
CA ILE A 595 8.10 -34.70 -6.96
C ILE A 595 7.06 -35.37 -7.86
N LYS A 596 6.02 -35.95 -7.28
CA LYS A 596 4.86 -36.48 -8.01
C LYS A 596 3.60 -35.70 -7.68
N ILE A 597 3.04 -35.02 -8.67
CA ILE A 597 1.79 -34.24 -8.59
C ILE A 597 0.72 -34.94 -9.41
N LYS A 598 -0.39 -35.32 -8.78
CA LYS A 598 -1.53 -35.95 -9.45
C LYS A 598 -2.76 -35.05 -9.38
N ALA A 599 -3.22 -34.59 -10.54
CA ALA A 599 -4.41 -33.76 -10.69
C ALA A 599 -5.53 -34.52 -11.40
N ILE A 600 -6.77 -34.24 -11.03
CA ILE A 600 -7.97 -34.86 -11.63
C ILE A 600 -8.87 -33.76 -12.19
N LEU A 601 -9.25 -33.89 -13.47
CA LEU A 601 -10.31 -33.12 -14.10
C LEU A 601 -11.49 -34.07 -14.34
N LYS A 602 -12.62 -33.78 -13.69
CA LYS A 602 -13.88 -34.51 -13.90
C LYS A 602 -14.48 -34.16 -15.28
N PRO A 603 -15.41 -34.96 -15.82
CA PRO A 603 -15.99 -34.72 -17.15
C PRO A 603 -16.66 -33.35 -17.35
N ASP A 604 -17.12 -32.70 -16.28
CA ASP A 604 -17.75 -31.37 -16.30
C ASP A 604 -16.77 -30.20 -16.52
N LYS A 605 -15.45 -30.44 -16.42
CA LYS A 605 -14.45 -29.40 -16.63
C LYS A 605 -14.21 -29.17 -18.12
N ASP A 606 -14.00 -27.90 -18.49
CA ASP A 606 -13.71 -27.50 -19.86
C ASP A 606 -12.53 -28.29 -20.49
N PRO A 607 -12.49 -28.39 -21.83
CA PRO A 607 -11.38 -28.97 -22.58
C PRO A 607 -10.03 -28.36 -22.23
N VAL A 608 -9.00 -29.21 -22.10
CA VAL A 608 -7.60 -28.76 -22.12
C VAL A 608 -7.15 -28.72 -23.57
N SER A 609 -6.80 -27.53 -24.05
CA SER A 609 -6.52 -27.24 -25.46
C SER A 609 -5.15 -26.58 -25.65
N PHE A 610 -4.81 -26.29 -26.91
CA PHE A 610 -3.58 -25.56 -27.26
C PHE A 610 -3.49 -24.21 -26.55
N PHE A 611 -2.27 -23.80 -26.22
CA PHE A 611 -2.04 -22.52 -25.58
C PHE A 611 -2.26 -21.37 -26.57
N ASP A 612 -3.11 -20.42 -26.19
CA ASP A 612 -3.36 -19.19 -26.94
C ASP A 612 -3.02 -17.96 -26.06
N LYS A 613 -2.07 -17.16 -26.53
CA LYS A 613 -1.55 -15.98 -25.83
C LYS A 613 -2.64 -14.95 -25.51
N LYS A 614 -3.59 -14.75 -26.43
CA LYS A 614 -4.66 -13.76 -26.30
C LYS A 614 -5.75 -14.23 -25.34
N VAL A 615 -6.14 -15.51 -25.45
CA VAL A 615 -7.16 -16.10 -24.57
C VAL A 615 -6.68 -16.15 -23.12
N LEU A 616 -5.42 -16.51 -22.89
CA LEU A 616 -4.88 -16.73 -21.55
C LEU A 616 -4.20 -15.49 -20.95
N ASN A 617 -4.00 -14.44 -21.75
CA ASN A 617 -3.32 -13.19 -21.39
C ASN A 617 -1.91 -13.43 -20.80
N GLU A 618 -1.16 -14.32 -21.44
CA GLU A 618 0.21 -14.70 -21.05
C GLU A 618 1.06 -14.82 -22.31
N ASP A 619 2.34 -14.44 -22.25
CA ASP A 619 3.23 -14.39 -23.43
C ASP A 619 4.28 -15.50 -23.41
N TYR A 620 3.85 -16.75 -23.25
CA TYR A 620 4.77 -17.90 -23.27
C TYR A 620 5.20 -18.24 -24.70
N ASN A 621 6.46 -18.64 -24.89
CA ASN A 621 6.99 -19.01 -26.20
C ASN A 621 6.62 -20.47 -26.57
N THR A 622 5.33 -20.78 -26.62
CA THR A 622 4.81 -22.09 -27.02
C THR A 622 3.39 -21.95 -27.55
N THR A 623 2.94 -22.90 -28.36
CA THR A 623 1.52 -23.09 -28.75
C THR A 623 0.97 -24.41 -28.24
N GLN A 624 1.81 -25.28 -27.68
CA GLN A 624 1.40 -26.57 -27.15
C GLN A 624 0.46 -26.40 -25.96
N PRO A 625 -0.40 -27.38 -25.65
CA PRO A 625 -1.14 -27.38 -24.41
C PRO A 625 -0.18 -27.32 -23.22
N VAL A 626 -0.51 -26.51 -22.22
CA VAL A 626 0.35 -26.26 -21.07
C VAL A 626 -0.35 -26.58 -19.76
N VAL A 627 0.45 -26.99 -18.78
CA VAL A 627 0.09 -26.93 -17.37
C VAL A 627 1.00 -25.92 -16.69
N LYS A 628 0.38 -24.93 -16.06
CA LYS A 628 1.02 -23.93 -15.20
C LYS A 628 0.95 -24.42 -13.76
N ILE A 629 2.10 -24.47 -13.09
CA ILE A 629 2.24 -24.87 -11.69
C ILE A 629 2.84 -23.69 -10.93
N GLU A 630 1.97 -22.92 -10.26
CA GLU A 630 2.34 -21.74 -9.48
C GLU A 630 2.55 -22.11 -8.01
N ILE A 631 3.58 -21.54 -7.38
CA ILE A 631 3.79 -21.59 -5.93
C ILE A 631 2.92 -20.50 -5.31
N ASN A 632 2.05 -20.88 -4.39
CA ASN A 632 1.26 -19.94 -3.64
C ASN A 632 2.07 -19.37 -2.47
N ASP A 633 2.71 -18.22 -2.71
CA ASP A 633 3.61 -17.60 -1.74
C ASP A 633 2.89 -16.95 -0.54
N HIS A 634 1.55 -16.91 -0.50
CA HIS A 634 0.81 -16.59 0.73
C HIS A 634 0.95 -17.70 1.78
N ILE A 635 1.30 -18.92 1.37
CA ILE A 635 1.54 -20.04 2.28
C ILE A 635 3.02 -20.03 2.67
N LYS A 636 3.29 -19.81 3.96
CA LYS A 636 4.65 -19.75 4.48
C LYS A 636 4.98 -20.97 5.33
N ILE A 637 6.25 -21.33 5.37
CA ILE A 637 6.79 -22.29 6.34
C ILE A 637 7.02 -21.49 7.65
N LYS A 638 6.63 -22.01 8.84
CA LYS A 638 6.68 -21.26 10.12
C LYS A 638 7.49 -21.88 11.27
N LYS A 639 7.54 -23.21 11.42
CA LYS A 639 8.16 -23.92 12.59
C LYS A 639 8.93 -25.15 12.14
N GLY A 640 10.08 -25.61 12.66
CA GLY A 640 11.30 -24.91 13.05
C GLY A 640 12.31 -24.96 11.91
N PHE A 641 12.81 -23.79 11.55
CA PHE A 641 13.99 -23.57 10.72
C PHE A 641 14.99 -23.12 11.74
N ASP A 642 15.88 -24.03 12.10
CA ASP A 642 16.70 -23.87 13.29
C ASP A 642 17.81 -22.88 12.93
N LEU A 643 17.70 -21.65 13.46
CA LEU A 643 18.74 -20.66 13.24
C LEU A 643 20.01 -21.15 13.93
N ASN A 644 21.09 -21.28 13.15
CA ASN A 644 22.42 -21.58 13.68
C ASN A 644 22.92 -20.33 14.44
N GLY A 645 22.51 -20.19 15.69
CA GLY A 645 22.95 -19.11 16.57
C GLY A 645 23.99 -19.59 17.56
N SER A 646 25.18 -18.99 17.58
CA SER A 646 26.09 -19.13 18.71
C SER A 646 25.37 -18.63 19.96
N VAL A 647 25.38 -19.41 21.03
CA VAL A 647 24.73 -19.06 22.30
C VAL A 647 25.59 -18.02 23.03
N CYS A 648 25.57 -16.76 22.58
CA CYS A 648 26.06 -15.67 23.39
C CYS A 648 24.99 -15.32 24.44
N CYS A 649 25.37 -15.23 25.72
CA CYS A 649 24.45 -14.94 26.82
C CYS A 649 23.83 -13.53 26.78
N MET A 650 24.26 -12.67 25.85
CA MET A 650 23.74 -11.30 25.67
C MET A 650 22.88 -11.12 24.41
N GLU A 651 22.70 -12.15 23.58
CA GLU A 651 21.77 -12.08 22.43
C GLU A 651 20.34 -12.42 22.86
N ASN A 652 19.37 -11.66 22.36
CA ASN A 652 17.96 -11.96 22.56
C ASN A 652 17.64 -13.33 21.98
N LYS A 653 16.97 -14.19 22.76
CA LYS A 653 16.44 -15.46 22.25
C LYS A 653 15.49 -15.16 21.09
N VAL A 654 15.90 -15.59 19.90
CA VAL A 654 15.06 -15.53 18.71
C VAL A 654 14.12 -16.72 18.74
N ASP A 655 12.81 -16.48 18.65
CA ASP A 655 11.84 -17.53 18.38
C ASP A 655 11.74 -17.73 16.86
N PRO A 656 12.25 -18.85 16.30
CA PRO A 656 12.16 -19.10 14.87
C PRO A 656 10.71 -19.12 14.39
N ALA A 657 9.74 -19.46 15.24
CA ALA A 657 8.32 -19.51 14.88
C ALA A 657 7.73 -18.16 14.43
N LYS A 658 8.40 -17.05 14.77
CA LYS A 658 7.99 -15.69 14.39
C LYS A 658 8.38 -15.31 12.96
N TYR A 659 9.29 -16.04 12.31
CA TYR A 659 9.85 -15.65 11.02
C TYR A 659 9.39 -16.60 9.91
N PRO A 660 8.43 -16.20 9.06
CA PRO A 660 7.96 -17.04 7.97
C PRO A 660 9.01 -17.15 6.85
N LEU A 661 9.04 -18.32 6.22
CA LEU A 661 9.90 -18.60 5.06
C LEU A 661 9.05 -18.91 3.83
N SER A 662 9.40 -18.31 2.69
CA SER A 662 8.81 -18.61 1.38
C SER A 662 9.18 -20.03 0.93
N TYR A 663 8.24 -20.75 0.32
CA TYR A 663 8.57 -22.00 -0.38
C TYR A 663 9.55 -21.77 -1.54
N TYR A 664 9.55 -20.57 -2.14
CA TYR A 664 10.50 -20.23 -3.22
C TYR A 664 11.95 -20.25 -2.74
N HIS A 665 12.21 -20.01 -1.45
CA HIS A 665 13.54 -20.22 -0.84
C HIS A 665 14.09 -21.62 -1.11
N PHE A 666 13.23 -22.64 -1.03
CA PHE A 666 13.59 -24.02 -1.33
C PHE A 666 13.62 -24.29 -2.85
N PHE A 667 12.58 -23.86 -3.57
CA PHE A 667 12.42 -24.19 -4.99
C PHE A 667 13.46 -23.54 -5.92
N ARG A 668 14.04 -22.39 -5.54
CA ARG A 668 15.03 -21.69 -6.37
C ARG A 668 16.37 -22.41 -6.53
N TYR A 669 16.63 -23.44 -5.71
CA TYR A 669 17.85 -24.26 -5.76
C TYR A 669 17.63 -25.66 -6.34
N LEU A 670 16.52 -25.88 -7.06
CA LEU A 670 16.24 -27.17 -7.66
C LEU A 670 16.72 -27.25 -9.10
N ARG A 671 17.50 -28.28 -9.38
CA ARG A 671 17.82 -28.74 -10.73
C ARG A 671 16.93 -29.92 -11.10
N ILE A 672 16.25 -29.85 -12.24
CA ILE A 672 15.46 -30.97 -12.78
C ILE A 672 16.40 -31.89 -13.58
N LEU A 673 16.25 -33.20 -13.40
CA LEU A 673 16.99 -34.25 -14.09
C LEU A 673 16.04 -35.01 -15.04
N ASP A 674 16.55 -35.48 -16.18
CA ASP A 674 15.73 -36.24 -17.14
C ASP A 674 15.35 -37.63 -16.60
N THR A 675 16.35 -38.36 -16.08
CA THR A 675 16.20 -39.72 -15.55
C THR A 675 17.08 -39.89 -14.31
N PHE A 676 16.64 -40.73 -13.37
CA PHE A 676 17.46 -41.23 -12.28
C PHE A 676 17.25 -42.73 -12.08
N MET A 677 18.30 -43.48 -11.74
CA MET A 677 18.22 -44.93 -11.48
C MET A 677 18.41 -45.18 -9.97
N PRO A 678 17.33 -45.35 -9.17
CA PRO A 678 17.43 -45.50 -7.72
C PRO A 678 18.07 -46.81 -7.26
N ASP A 679 17.88 -47.87 -8.04
CA ASP A 679 18.36 -49.24 -7.80
C ASP A 679 19.43 -49.67 -8.83
N GLY A 680 19.86 -48.75 -9.70
CA GLY A 680 20.78 -49.03 -10.81
C GLY A 680 20.16 -49.84 -11.96
N VAL A 681 18.87 -50.19 -11.90
CA VAL A 681 18.21 -51.08 -12.86
C VAL A 681 16.97 -50.45 -13.47
N THR A 682 16.12 -49.83 -12.65
CA THR A 682 14.83 -49.27 -13.07
C THR A 682 14.93 -47.74 -13.19
N PRO A 683 14.83 -47.16 -14.39
CA PRO A 683 14.84 -45.72 -14.55
C PRO A 683 13.54 -45.11 -13.97
N LEU A 684 13.70 -44.01 -13.25
CA LEU A 684 12.63 -43.09 -12.90
C LEU A 684 12.80 -41.82 -13.73
N ASP A 685 11.88 -41.61 -14.66
CA ASP A 685 11.95 -40.50 -15.60
C ASP A 685 11.11 -39.31 -15.14
N THR A 686 11.60 -38.11 -15.45
CA THR A 686 10.81 -36.88 -15.45
C THR A 686 9.84 -36.92 -16.62
N GLY A 687 8.55 -36.73 -16.34
CA GLY A 687 7.54 -36.82 -17.40
C GLY A 687 6.12 -36.58 -16.92
N ILE A 688 5.21 -36.52 -17.90
CA ILE A 688 3.77 -36.33 -17.70
C ILE A 688 3.04 -37.58 -18.17
N THR A 689 2.33 -38.23 -17.28
CA THR A 689 1.45 -39.36 -17.58
C THR A 689 0.00 -38.89 -17.54
N VAL A 690 -0.75 -39.15 -18.61
CA VAL A 690 -2.18 -38.83 -18.70
C VAL A 690 -3.00 -40.10 -18.82
N ARG A 691 -4.11 -40.17 -18.09
CA ARG A 691 -5.13 -41.22 -18.24
C ARG A 691 -6.49 -40.57 -18.46
N VAL A 692 -7.20 -40.95 -19.51
CA VAL A 692 -8.54 -40.46 -19.83
C VAL A 692 -9.52 -41.63 -19.82
N CYS A 693 -10.63 -41.47 -19.09
CA CYS A 693 -11.72 -42.45 -19.06
C CYS A 693 -12.99 -41.81 -19.63
N GLY A 694 -13.75 -42.57 -20.43
CA GLY A 694 -15.04 -42.15 -20.98
C GLY A 694 -14.94 -41.13 -22.12
N PHE A 695 -13.88 -41.22 -22.93
CA PHE A 695 -13.73 -40.41 -24.15
C PHE A 695 -14.70 -40.91 -25.24
N LYS A 696 -15.39 -39.99 -25.92
CA LYS A 696 -16.43 -40.21 -26.94
C LYS A 696 -16.24 -39.37 -28.21
N ASN A 697 -15.39 -38.35 -28.18
CA ASN A 697 -15.10 -37.41 -29.25
C ASN A 697 -14.06 -37.99 -30.22
N PHE A 698 -14.43 -39.12 -30.82
CA PHE A 698 -13.70 -39.77 -31.89
C PHE A 698 -14.62 -40.00 -33.07
N ILE A 699 -14.02 -40.21 -34.23
CA ILE A 699 -14.73 -40.53 -35.46
C ILE A 699 -14.75 -42.05 -35.60
N VAL A 700 -15.89 -42.56 -36.03
CA VAL A 700 -16.04 -43.95 -36.44
C VAL A 700 -16.46 -43.98 -37.90
N GLN A 701 -15.86 -44.86 -38.68
CA GLN A 701 -16.11 -44.99 -40.12
C GLN A 701 -16.03 -46.46 -40.50
N ASN A 702 -16.84 -46.89 -41.46
CA ASN A 702 -16.66 -48.18 -42.14
C ASN A 702 -16.28 -47.92 -43.61
N ASP A 703 -16.10 -48.98 -44.40
CA ASP A 703 -15.76 -48.85 -45.82
C ASP A 703 -16.82 -48.11 -46.66
N GLU A 704 -18.05 -47.98 -46.17
CA GLU A 704 -19.17 -47.32 -46.88
C GLU A 704 -19.29 -45.83 -46.53
N SER A 705 -19.16 -45.45 -45.25
CA SER A 705 -19.40 -44.08 -44.77
C SER A 705 -18.94 -43.82 -43.33
N VAL A 706 -18.80 -42.54 -42.98
CA VAL A 706 -18.64 -42.08 -41.59
C VAL A 706 -19.93 -42.35 -40.81
N GLN A 707 -19.80 -42.90 -39.60
CA GLN A 707 -20.91 -43.28 -38.73
C GLN A 707 -21.10 -42.24 -37.61
N ASP A 708 -22.32 -42.16 -37.06
CA ASP A 708 -22.59 -41.34 -35.87
C ASP A 708 -22.20 -42.09 -34.60
N VAL A 709 -21.12 -41.66 -33.94
CA VAL A 709 -20.61 -42.26 -32.69
C VAL A 709 -21.60 -42.21 -31.53
N ASN A 710 -22.63 -41.35 -31.59
CA ASN A 710 -23.64 -41.22 -30.55
C ASN A 710 -24.89 -42.10 -30.79
N ALA A 711 -24.93 -42.82 -31.92
CA ALA A 711 -26.01 -43.73 -32.28
C ALA A 711 -25.49 -45.18 -32.41
N PRO A 712 -26.37 -46.18 -32.46
CA PRO A 712 -25.97 -47.52 -32.89
C PRO A 712 -25.36 -47.47 -34.30
N ILE A 713 -24.16 -48.02 -34.46
CA ILE A 713 -23.41 -48.03 -35.72
C ILE A 713 -23.33 -49.42 -36.31
N TYR A 714 -23.06 -49.50 -37.62
CA TYR A 714 -22.72 -50.73 -38.33
C TYR A 714 -21.21 -50.77 -38.58
N PRO A 715 -20.39 -51.28 -37.63
CA PRO A 715 -18.93 -51.15 -37.69
C PRO A 715 -18.33 -51.80 -38.95
N PHE A 716 -18.95 -52.88 -39.41
CA PHE A 716 -18.52 -53.70 -40.54
C PHE A 716 -19.49 -53.61 -41.74
N GLY A 717 -20.22 -52.50 -41.86
CA GLY A 717 -21.23 -52.32 -42.90
C GLY A 717 -22.54 -53.07 -42.63
N THR A 718 -23.50 -52.94 -43.55
CA THR A 718 -24.85 -53.52 -43.38
C THR A 718 -24.97 -54.98 -43.84
N ARG A 719 -23.96 -55.47 -44.57
CA ARG A 719 -23.93 -56.82 -45.14
C ARG A 719 -22.52 -57.41 -44.97
N PRO A 720 -22.36 -58.68 -44.56
CA PRO A 720 -21.06 -59.33 -44.56
C PRO A 720 -20.54 -59.40 -46.00
N ASN A 721 -19.44 -58.72 -46.28
CA ASN A 721 -18.72 -58.85 -47.54
C ASN A 721 -17.65 -59.94 -47.36
N VAL A 722 -17.81 -61.06 -48.07
CA VAL A 722 -16.83 -62.14 -48.10
C VAL A 722 -16.27 -62.19 -49.53
N PRO A 723 -15.05 -61.69 -49.76
CA PRO A 723 -14.39 -61.82 -51.05
C PRO A 723 -14.34 -63.31 -51.42
N ASP A 724 -14.79 -63.64 -52.64
CA ASP A 724 -14.82 -65.00 -53.19
C ASP A 724 -15.93 -65.94 -52.67
N PHE A 725 -16.96 -65.43 -51.97
CA PHE A 725 -18.16 -66.21 -51.62
C PHE A 725 -19.22 -66.16 -52.75
N ASP A 726 -19.57 -67.34 -53.29
CA ASP A 726 -20.69 -67.53 -54.22
C ASP A 726 -21.79 -68.38 -53.54
N VAL A 727 -23.00 -67.81 -53.40
CA VAL A 727 -24.17 -68.48 -52.82
C VAL A 727 -24.60 -69.70 -53.63
N VAL A 728 -24.27 -69.73 -54.93
CA VAL A 728 -24.61 -70.79 -55.88
C VAL A 728 -23.54 -71.88 -55.90
N ASN A 729 -22.26 -71.52 -55.73
CA ASN A 729 -21.11 -72.44 -55.79
C ASN A 729 -20.15 -72.25 -54.59
N PRO A 730 -20.51 -72.74 -53.38
CA PRO A 730 -19.66 -72.61 -52.20
C PRO A 730 -18.33 -73.38 -52.36
N ASN A 731 -17.20 -72.67 -52.34
CA ASN A 731 -15.86 -73.22 -52.56
C ASN A 731 -15.27 -73.87 -51.26
N PRO A 732 -14.73 -75.10 -51.28
CA PRO A 732 -14.37 -75.83 -50.06
C PRO A 732 -13.07 -75.41 -49.33
N ALA A 733 -12.12 -74.65 -49.92
CA ALA A 733 -10.94 -74.09 -49.23
C ALA A 733 -9.98 -73.31 -50.18
N PRO A 734 -9.18 -72.36 -49.66
CA PRO A 734 -9.54 -71.27 -48.76
C PRO A 734 -9.84 -70.00 -49.58
N ALA A 735 -11.07 -69.48 -49.44
CA ALA A 735 -11.46 -68.18 -49.96
C ALA A 735 -10.76 -67.06 -49.18
N ASN A 736 -10.53 -65.91 -49.81
CA ASN A 736 -10.00 -64.72 -49.14
C ASN A 736 -11.05 -64.15 -48.17
N LEU A 737 -11.14 -64.68 -46.94
CA LEU A 737 -12.11 -64.26 -45.93
C LEU A 737 -11.76 -62.91 -45.25
N VAL A 738 -11.17 -61.97 -45.99
CA VAL A 738 -10.93 -60.60 -45.50
C VAL A 738 -12.25 -59.84 -45.51
N GLY A 739 -12.80 -59.60 -44.32
CA GLY A 739 -14.01 -58.83 -44.13
C GLY A 739 -13.83 -57.30 -44.32
N PRO A 740 -14.94 -56.55 -44.28
CA PRO A 740 -14.91 -55.09 -44.32
C PRO A 740 -14.20 -54.51 -43.09
N SER A 741 -13.65 -53.30 -43.24
CA SER A 741 -12.85 -52.63 -42.21
C SER A 741 -13.67 -51.65 -41.38
N PHE A 742 -13.31 -51.56 -40.09
CA PHE A 742 -13.84 -50.56 -39.17
C PHE A 742 -12.72 -49.61 -38.72
N TYR A 743 -12.93 -48.31 -38.90
CA TYR A 743 -11.93 -47.29 -38.60
C TYR A 743 -12.36 -46.44 -37.41
N ILE A 744 -11.44 -46.25 -36.47
CA ILE A 744 -11.59 -45.35 -35.33
C ILE A 744 -10.54 -44.24 -35.45
N GLY A 745 -11.00 -43.00 -35.61
CA GLY A 745 -10.17 -41.82 -35.80
C GLY A 745 -10.17 -40.91 -34.59
N SER A 746 -8.99 -40.57 -34.05
CA SER A 746 -8.82 -39.53 -33.05
C SER A 746 -7.40 -38.98 -33.09
N GLN A 747 -7.26 -37.70 -33.45
CA GLN A 747 -5.98 -37.02 -33.38
C GLN A 747 -5.51 -36.85 -31.94
N GLU A 748 -6.43 -36.65 -31.00
CA GLU A 748 -6.10 -36.54 -29.58
C GLU A 748 -5.47 -37.83 -29.05
N ILE A 749 -6.00 -39.01 -29.42
CA ILE A 749 -5.51 -40.27 -28.88
C ILE A 749 -4.30 -40.77 -29.67
N LEU A 750 -4.44 -40.88 -30.99
CA LEU A 750 -3.50 -41.56 -31.88
C LEU A 750 -2.44 -40.62 -32.48
N GLY A 751 -2.56 -39.30 -32.28
CA GLY A 751 -1.55 -38.30 -32.67
C GLY A 751 -0.50 -38.00 -31.59
N LYS A 752 -0.52 -38.74 -30.47
CA LYS A 752 0.41 -38.61 -29.35
C LYS A 752 1.23 -39.88 -29.17
N LYS A 753 2.28 -39.80 -28.35
CA LYS A 753 2.96 -40.97 -27.79
C LYS A 753 2.08 -41.64 -26.72
N TRP A 754 1.21 -42.55 -27.14
CA TRP A 754 0.27 -43.28 -26.27
C TRP A 754 0.86 -44.62 -25.83
N ASP A 755 0.59 -45.03 -24.58
CA ASP A 755 1.05 -46.32 -24.05
C ASP A 755 0.02 -47.43 -24.26
N SER A 756 -1.24 -47.13 -23.95
CA SER A 756 -2.35 -48.08 -24.04
C SER A 756 -3.68 -47.41 -24.31
N ILE A 757 -4.52 -48.04 -25.12
CA ILE A 757 -5.89 -47.63 -25.45
C ILE A 757 -6.83 -48.81 -25.17
N PHE A 758 -8.00 -48.53 -24.64
CA PHE A 758 -9.04 -49.53 -24.36
C PHE A 758 -10.32 -49.09 -25.06
N ILE A 759 -10.75 -49.86 -26.06
CA ILE A 759 -11.98 -49.58 -26.82
C ILE A 759 -13.08 -50.46 -26.25
N ASN A 760 -14.09 -49.83 -25.69
CA ASN A 760 -15.21 -50.52 -25.07
C ASN A 760 -16.38 -50.59 -26.05
N ILE A 761 -16.91 -51.80 -26.28
CA ILE A 761 -17.94 -52.07 -27.28
C ILE A 761 -19.12 -52.80 -26.63
N ASP A 762 -20.32 -52.27 -26.86
CA ASP A 762 -21.58 -52.95 -26.58
C ASP A 762 -22.28 -53.33 -27.89
N TRP A 763 -22.54 -54.62 -28.05
CA TRP A 763 -23.20 -55.15 -29.25
C TRP A 763 -24.71 -55.08 -29.10
N LYS A 764 -25.36 -54.23 -29.89
CA LYS A 764 -26.82 -54.16 -29.98
C LYS A 764 -27.34 -55.28 -30.88
N ALA A 765 -28.33 -56.04 -30.38
CA ALA A 765 -28.99 -57.12 -31.13
C ALA A 765 -28.04 -58.22 -31.66
N LYS A 766 -27.03 -58.62 -30.87
CA LYS A 766 -26.19 -59.80 -31.16
C LYS A 766 -27.10 -61.04 -31.38
N PRO A 767 -26.94 -61.81 -32.48
CA PRO A 767 -27.71 -63.03 -32.70
C PRO A 767 -27.59 -64.00 -31.52
N SER A 768 -28.71 -64.58 -31.08
CA SER A 768 -28.72 -65.59 -30.01
C SER A 768 -28.10 -66.91 -30.45
N ASN A 769 -28.19 -67.24 -31.75
CA ASN A 769 -27.51 -68.37 -32.38
C ASN A 769 -26.82 -67.90 -33.67
N PHE A 770 -25.49 -67.79 -33.64
CA PHE A 770 -24.69 -67.35 -34.79
C PHE A 770 -24.76 -68.34 -35.96
N ARG A 771 -24.77 -69.64 -35.65
CA ARG A 771 -24.76 -70.70 -36.65
C ARG A 771 -26.00 -70.68 -37.53
N ASP A 772 -27.16 -70.51 -36.90
CA ASP A 772 -28.44 -70.39 -37.61
C ASP A 772 -28.53 -69.08 -38.39
N TYR A 773 -28.10 -67.96 -37.79
CA TYR A 773 -28.14 -66.64 -38.42
C TYR A 773 -27.25 -66.56 -39.67
N TYR A 774 -26.07 -67.19 -39.64
CA TYR A 774 -25.10 -67.22 -40.75
C TYR A 774 -25.10 -68.54 -41.53
N LYS A 775 -26.15 -69.36 -41.45
CA LYS A 775 -26.24 -70.70 -42.05
C LYS A 775 -25.90 -70.74 -43.55
N ALA A 776 -26.18 -69.67 -44.28
CA ALA A 776 -25.94 -69.57 -45.71
C ALA A 776 -24.48 -69.27 -46.10
N TYR A 777 -23.62 -68.83 -45.18
CA TYR A 777 -22.33 -68.21 -45.51
C TYR A 777 -21.12 -69.18 -45.57
N ALA A 778 -21.16 -70.32 -44.88
CA ALA A 778 -20.05 -71.27 -44.89
C ALA A 778 -20.49 -72.70 -44.52
N ILE A 779 -19.72 -73.69 -44.97
CA ILE A 779 -19.80 -75.08 -44.54
C ILE A 779 -18.46 -75.45 -43.89
N MET A 780 -18.45 -75.69 -42.58
CA MET A 780 -17.24 -76.04 -41.83
C MET A 780 -17.43 -77.40 -41.15
N GLY A 781 -16.51 -78.33 -41.40
CA GLY A 781 -16.58 -79.69 -40.83
C GLY A 781 -17.85 -80.47 -41.21
N GLY A 782 -18.47 -80.17 -42.36
CA GLY A 782 -19.70 -80.82 -42.84
C GLY A 782 -21.01 -80.20 -42.34
N ALA A 783 -20.96 -79.08 -41.61
CA ALA A 783 -22.15 -78.40 -41.10
C ALA A 783 -22.22 -76.94 -41.57
N PHE A 784 -23.43 -76.48 -41.89
CA PHE A 784 -23.71 -75.11 -42.32
C PHE A 784 -23.63 -74.11 -41.18
N GLY A 785 -23.17 -72.90 -41.48
CA GLY A 785 -23.15 -71.75 -40.57
C GLY A 785 -21.78 -71.39 -40.01
N LEU A 786 -21.72 -70.24 -39.34
CA LEU A 786 -20.54 -69.72 -38.64
C LEU A 786 -20.86 -69.56 -37.16
N ASP A 787 -20.02 -70.08 -36.28
CA ASP A 787 -20.10 -69.86 -34.82
C ASP A 787 -19.40 -68.53 -34.46
N ASP A 788 -19.74 -67.93 -33.31
CA ASP A 788 -19.17 -66.63 -32.91
C ASP A 788 -17.65 -66.67 -32.64
N THR A 789 -17.12 -67.84 -32.33
CA THR A 789 -15.67 -68.09 -32.17
C THR A 789 -14.86 -68.01 -33.46
N LEU A 790 -15.53 -68.01 -34.62
CA LEU A 790 -14.89 -67.92 -35.93
C LEU A 790 -14.73 -66.48 -36.43
N PHE A 791 -15.37 -65.52 -35.76
CA PHE A 791 -15.22 -64.10 -36.11
C PHE A 791 -13.95 -63.57 -35.48
N GLN A 792 -13.06 -63.06 -36.32
CA GLN A 792 -11.75 -62.56 -35.93
C GLN A 792 -11.51 -61.16 -36.50
N ILE A 793 -10.70 -60.37 -35.80
CA ILE A 793 -10.31 -59.01 -36.20
C ILE A 793 -8.81 -58.90 -36.39
N ASN A 794 -8.38 -58.01 -37.28
CA ASN A 794 -6.98 -57.66 -37.49
C ASN A 794 -6.78 -56.18 -37.17
N LEU A 795 -5.80 -55.86 -36.35
CA LEU A 795 -5.55 -54.48 -35.93
C LEU A 795 -4.40 -53.87 -36.72
N SER A 796 -4.57 -52.63 -37.16
CA SER A 796 -3.47 -51.81 -37.69
C SER A 796 -3.63 -50.34 -37.33
N VAL A 797 -2.50 -49.67 -37.07
CA VAL A 797 -2.45 -48.24 -36.70
C VAL A 797 -1.87 -47.44 -37.86
N LEU A 798 -2.48 -46.31 -38.20
CA LEU A 798 -1.99 -45.41 -39.23
C LEU A 798 -0.93 -44.46 -38.65
N GLU A 799 0.32 -44.62 -39.07
CA GLU A 799 1.44 -43.75 -38.69
C GLU A 799 2.20 -43.28 -39.95
N ASN A 800 2.39 -41.96 -40.09
CA ASN A 800 3.09 -41.35 -41.23
C ASN A 800 2.55 -41.77 -42.62
N GLY A 801 1.23 -42.00 -42.73
CA GLY A 801 0.56 -42.45 -43.95
C GLY A 801 0.76 -43.93 -44.29
N LYS A 802 1.31 -44.74 -43.37
CA LYS A 802 1.46 -46.19 -43.52
C LYS A 802 0.64 -46.91 -42.44
N TRP A 803 -0.05 -47.97 -42.83
CA TRP A 803 -0.72 -48.87 -41.89
C TRP A 803 0.30 -49.85 -41.32
N ILE A 804 0.47 -49.82 -40.01
CA ILE A 804 1.37 -50.70 -39.27
C ILE A 804 0.50 -51.79 -38.63
N PRO A 805 0.61 -53.06 -39.05
CA PRO A 805 -0.16 -54.16 -38.47
C PRO A 805 0.33 -54.50 -37.07
N GLU A 806 -0.55 -55.12 -36.28
CA GLU A 806 -0.20 -55.68 -34.98
C GLU A 806 0.81 -56.83 -35.11
N ASP A 807 1.86 -56.76 -34.30
CA ASP A 807 2.90 -57.79 -34.14
C ASP A 807 2.34 -59.00 -33.38
N PRO A 808 2.88 -60.22 -33.59
CA PRO A 808 2.42 -61.40 -32.87
C PRO A 808 2.82 -61.33 -31.39
N HIS A 809 1.86 -61.53 -30.49
CA HIS A 809 2.11 -61.57 -29.05
C HIS A 809 1.12 -62.46 -28.28
N LEU A 810 1.55 -62.91 -27.09
CA LEU A 810 0.81 -63.77 -26.17
C LEU A 810 0.67 -63.09 -24.80
N VAL A 811 0.05 -61.90 -24.76
CA VAL A 811 -0.12 -61.13 -23.52
C VAL A 811 -1.50 -61.39 -22.93
N ALA A 812 -1.59 -62.32 -21.97
CA ALA A 812 -2.87 -62.66 -21.35
C ALA A 812 -3.62 -61.41 -20.83
N PRO A 813 -4.92 -61.27 -21.16
CA PRO A 813 -5.77 -62.22 -21.89
C PRO A 813 -5.94 -61.92 -23.39
N VAL A 814 -5.13 -61.02 -23.96
CA VAL A 814 -5.11 -60.77 -25.39
C VAL A 814 -4.21 -61.82 -26.07
N VAL A 815 -4.82 -62.70 -26.84
CA VAL A 815 -4.11 -63.72 -27.62
C VAL A 815 -4.24 -63.42 -29.10
N THR A 816 -3.11 -63.36 -29.79
CA THR A 816 -3.08 -63.25 -31.25
C THR A 816 -2.86 -64.60 -31.91
N ILE A 817 -3.54 -64.84 -33.03
CA ILE A 817 -3.45 -66.05 -33.85
C ILE A 817 -2.89 -65.65 -35.22
N PRO A 818 -1.70 -66.12 -35.63
CA PRO A 818 -1.16 -65.83 -36.95
C PRO A 818 -2.10 -66.31 -38.06
N ASN A 819 -2.40 -65.43 -39.02
CA ASN A 819 -3.24 -65.74 -40.17
C ASN A 819 -2.42 -65.78 -41.46
N GLY A 820 -2.24 -66.98 -42.02
CA GLY A 820 -1.47 -67.20 -43.25
C GLY A 820 -2.12 -66.67 -44.53
N VAL A 821 -3.40 -66.28 -44.50
CA VAL A 821 -4.15 -65.74 -45.66
C VAL A 821 -4.01 -64.22 -45.74
N THR A 822 -4.14 -63.52 -44.61
CA THR A 822 -4.06 -62.04 -44.55
C THR A 822 -2.65 -61.53 -44.28
N GLY A 823 -1.72 -62.41 -43.88
CA GLY A 823 -0.36 -62.06 -43.50
C GLY A 823 -0.26 -61.32 -42.15
N GLY A 824 -1.37 -61.21 -41.41
CA GLY A 824 -1.45 -60.50 -40.13
C GLY A 824 -1.77 -61.41 -38.95
N ASN A 825 -1.90 -60.81 -37.77
CA ASN A 825 -2.25 -61.49 -36.53
C ASN A 825 -3.69 -61.16 -36.14
N ASN A 826 -4.49 -62.21 -35.90
CA ASN A 826 -5.92 -62.09 -35.63
C ASN A 826 -6.21 -62.20 -34.13
N ARG A 827 -7.24 -61.50 -33.67
CA ARG A 827 -7.83 -61.67 -32.33
C ARG A 827 -9.28 -62.13 -32.47
N GLN A 828 -9.82 -62.84 -31.48
CA GLN A 828 -11.22 -63.24 -31.50
C GLN A 828 -12.15 -62.03 -31.26
N LEU A 829 -13.19 -61.90 -32.09
CA LEU A 829 -14.26 -60.93 -31.89
C LEU A 829 -15.28 -61.52 -30.90
N PHE A 830 -15.97 -60.68 -30.13
CA PHE A 830 -16.89 -61.11 -29.06
C PHE A 830 -16.24 -61.81 -27.86
N GLU A 831 -14.92 -61.80 -27.75
CA GLU A 831 -14.20 -62.24 -26.55
C GLU A 831 -14.20 -61.13 -25.49
N LYS A 832 -14.33 -61.52 -24.21
CA LYS A 832 -14.38 -60.58 -23.10
C LYS A 832 -12.97 -60.30 -22.57
N ASP A 833 -12.37 -59.20 -23.02
CA ASP A 833 -11.15 -58.68 -22.42
C ASP A 833 -11.42 -57.98 -21.07
N PRO A 834 -10.48 -57.99 -20.13
CA PRO A 834 -10.52 -57.19 -18.92
C PRO A 834 -10.40 -55.73 -19.31
N GLY A 835 -11.38 -54.94 -18.88
CA GLY A 835 -11.34 -53.50 -19.02
C GLY A 835 -10.14 -52.86 -18.32
N ALA A 836 -9.90 -51.58 -18.61
CA ALA A 836 -8.82 -50.82 -17.99
C ALA A 836 -8.98 -50.79 -16.45
N THR A 837 -8.01 -51.33 -15.71
CA THR A 837 -8.04 -51.38 -14.23
C THR A 837 -8.06 -50.00 -13.56
N PHE A 838 -7.70 -48.94 -14.29
CA PHE A 838 -7.69 -47.56 -13.80
C PHE A 838 -8.95 -46.76 -14.16
N CYS A 839 -9.85 -47.31 -14.98
CA CYS A 839 -11.16 -46.75 -15.27
C CYS A 839 -12.24 -47.67 -14.69
N VAL A 840 -13.08 -47.16 -13.80
CA VAL A 840 -14.26 -47.90 -13.35
C VAL A 840 -15.36 -47.62 -14.37
N PRO A 841 -15.82 -48.62 -15.14
CA PRO A 841 -16.88 -48.41 -16.11
C PRO A 841 -18.25 -48.32 -15.41
N ASP A 842 -19.19 -47.59 -16.00
CA ASP A 842 -20.54 -47.43 -15.43
C ASP A 842 -21.37 -48.73 -15.51
N HIS A 843 -21.02 -49.62 -16.45
CA HIS A 843 -21.56 -50.97 -16.60
C HIS A 843 -20.49 -51.90 -17.19
N MET A 844 -20.73 -53.21 -17.18
CA MET A 844 -19.83 -54.14 -17.89
C MET A 844 -20.10 -54.06 -19.40
N TYR A 845 -19.08 -53.66 -20.14
CA TYR A 845 -19.10 -53.72 -21.59
C TYR A 845 -19.07 -55.17 -22.09
N TYR A 846 -19.73 -55.43 -23.22
CA TYR A 846 -19.75 -56.75 -23.84
C TYR A 846 -18.34 -57.20 -24.26
N GLN A 847 -17.61 -56.30 -24.91
CA GLN A 847 -16.23 -56.52 -25.35
C GLN A 847 -15.39 -55.29 -25.03
N THR A 848 -14.15 -55.51 -24.63
CA THR A 848 -13.11 -54.48 -24.63
C THR A 848 -12.04 -54.93 -25.63
N ILE A 849 -11.44 -54.00 -26.37
CA ILE A 849 -10.26 -54.27 -27.20
C ILE A 849 -9.11 -53.48 -26.58
N GLN A 850 -8.15 -54.19 -25.98
CA GLN A 850 -6.94 -53.56 -25.45
C GLN A 850 -5.87 -53.41 -26.53
N ILE A 851 -5.35 -52.20 -26.67
CA ILE A 851 -4.26 -51.86 -27.60
C ILE A 851 -3.11 -51.31 -26.77
N ARG A 852 -1.89 -51.77 -27.02
CA ARG A 852 -0.65 -51.26 -26.41
C ARG A 852 0.34 -50.89 -27.49
N ASN A 853 1.16 -49.88 -27.24
CA ASN A 853 2.18 -49.48 -28.21
C ASN A 853 3.16 -50.62 -28.49
N SER A 854 3.48 -51.44 -27.49
CA SER A 854 4.33 -52.63 -27.61
C SER A 854 3.75 -53.74 -28.49
N PHE A 855 2.50 -53.64 -28.93
CA PHE A 855 1.91 -54.58 -29.88
C PHE A 855 2.19 -54.20 -31.34
N PHE A 856 2.88 -53.08 -31.58
CA PHE A 856 3.17 -52.57 -32.90
C PHE A 856 4.60 -52.04 -32.92
N THR A 857 5.28 -52.16 -34.06
CA THR A 857 6.58 -51.53 -34.29
C THR A 857 6.38 -50.07 -34.73
N LEU A 858 6.15 -49.18 -33.76
CA LEU A 858 5.85 -47.75 -33.98
C LEU A 858 7.06 -46.86 -33.71
N ASP A 859 7.17 -45.74 -34.43
CA ASP A 859 8.16 -44.68 -34.18
C ASP A 859 7.65 -43.63 -33.16
N GLN A 860 6.32 -43.48 -33.03
CA GLN A 860 5.59 -42.59 -32.11
C GLN A 860 6.22 -41.21 -31.89
N GLY A 861 5.77 -40.22 -32.67
CA GLY A 861 6.12 -38.80 -32.47
C GLY A 861 5.18 -38.01 -31.55
N PHE A 862 5.68 -36.91 -31.00
CA PHE A 862 4.87 -35.86 -30.36
C PHE A 862 4.35 -34.84 -31.40
N THR A 863 3.62 -35.32 -32.41
CA THR A 863 3.18 -34.52 -33.56
C THR A 863 1.67 -34.28 -33.53
N LEU A 864 1.24 -33.24 -32.81
CA LEU A 864 -0.13 -32.72 -32.91
C LEU A 864 -0.18 -31.51 -33.84
N LYS A 865 -1.13 -31.52 -34.78
CA LYS A 865 -1.47 -30.37 -35.61
C LYS A 865 -2.83 -29.83 -35.18
N ASN A 866 -3.05 -28.53 -35.27
CA ASN A 866 -4.37 -27.94 -35.03
C ASN A 866 -5.25 -28.05 -36.30
N GLU A 867 -5.47 -29.27 -36.80
CA GLU A 867 -6.26 -29.57 -38.00
C GLU A 867 -7.37 -30.56 -37.63
N LYS A 868 -8.64 -30.18 -37.85
CA LYS A 868 -9.77 -31.05 -37.51
C LYS A 868 -9.90 -32.18 -38.55
N VAL A 869 -9.52 -33.38 -38.15
CA VAL A 869 -9.80 -34.59 -38.93
C VAL A 869 -11.30 -34.87 -38.83
N THR A 870 -11.99 -35.04 -39.97
CA THR A 870 -13.45 -35.28 -40.03
C THR A 870 -13.84 -36.60 -40.69
N ARG A 871 -12.92 -37.21 -41.45
CA ARG A 871 -13.05 -38.54 -42.07
C ARG A 871 -11.67 -39.09 -42.41
N LEU A 872 -11.58 -40.40 -42.62
CA LEU A 872 -10.40 -41.01 -43.25
C LEU A 872 -10.46 -40.77 -44.76
N ASP A 873 -9.38 -40.24 -45.34
CA ASP A 873 -9.22 -40.07 -46.78
C ASP A 873 -7.79 -40.36 -47.25
N VAL A 874 -7.57 -40.30 -48.58
CA VAL A 874 -6.26 -40.58 -49.21
C VAL A 874 -5.12 -39.68 -48.75
N SER A 875 -5.42 -38.56 -48.10
CA SER A 875 -4.43 -37.61 -47.57
C SER A 875 -4.15 -37.79 -46.07
N SER A 876 -4.88 -38.69 -45.40
CA SER A 876 -4.76 -38.94 -43.97
C SER A 876 -3.40 -39.54 -43.64
N LYS A 877 -2.65 -38.88 -42.75
CA LYS A 877 -1.30 -39.30 -42.35
C LYS A 877 -1.18 -39.79 -40.91
N PHE A 878 -2.16 -39.46 -40.07
CA PHE A 878 -2.13 -39.73 -38.63
C PHE A 878 -3.53 -39.94 -38.11
N GLY A 879 -3.64 -40.62 -36.96
CA GLY A 879 -4.80 -40.49 -36.10
C GLY A 879 -5.90 -41.53 -36.32
N PHE A 880 -5.62 -42.67 -36.97
CA PHE A 880 -6.61 -43.73 -37.20
C PHE A 880 -6.11 -45.11 -36.79
N LEU A 881 -7.04 -45.90 -36.26
CA LEU A 881 -6.94 -47.33 -36.02
C LEU A 881 -7.89 -48.03 -37.00
N ARG A 882 -7.46 -49.13 -37.59
CA ARG A 882 -8.26 -50.03 -38.40
C ARG A 882 -8.42 -51.36 -37.66
N ILE A 883 -9.66 -51.86 -37.64
CA ILE A 883 -10.11 -53.12 -37.04
C ILE A 883 -10.72 -54.01 -38.12
#